data_AF-A0A521A716-F1
#
_entry.id   AF-A0A521A716-F1
#
_cell.length_a   1.000
_cell.length_b   1.000
_cell.length_c   1.000
_cell.angle_alpha   90.00
_cell.angle_beta   90.00
_cell.angle_gamma   90.00
#
_symmetry.space_group_name_H-M   'P 1'
#
loop_
_entity.id
_entity.type
_entity.pdbx_description
1 polymer ?
#
loop_
_entity_poly.entity_id
_entity_poly.type
_entity_poly.pdbx_seq_one_letter_code
_entity_poly.pdbx_strand_id
1 'polypeptide(L)'
;MKRNINILMLTLLLAFASCSFTTKTFEDNDKDKLLIQLITYVLEQGHFDPKSMDDNFSEGVYKDYLNQLDPFKRYFHESDIREFEKYKDEIDNQLMNYDLSFFNLTHERLLKRIEESKAIYKEVLETPFDFSIKEDYTTDYDKLDYVKNKKQLKERWRKQLKFSSIANFHDLKLDQEQYQENLKKMSAAEREKALNPDNEFVVRSEAELEKEAREATLRSLDELYDFIDDRQRKDWFSVYVNAVVEEFDPHTFYFAPEDKDRFDVAISGNYRGIGARLQKKMDNIIVNEVISGGPAWRQNKLEVGDQILKVRQENEEKAISIVGMRLDDAVKLIKGPEGTEVILTLKKVDGTIEDLAIMRDIVELEETYAKSSVVKKDGKTFGVINLPKFYVDFTDYNNRNAASDIKVEIERLKDQGMEGLVLDLRNNGGGSLKTVVDMAGLFIKEGPVVQVRTTGEPKEILADNDKSIVWDGPLVILVNELSASASEILAAAMQDYKRAIVIGSKQTYGKGTVQNVLDLNRMVRNNTNGDMGALKFTTQKFYRINGGSTQLEGVKSDVIVPDRYSYIDIGERDQENPLPWDQIEAVNYDLWSNYFDYDTTIQKSKERMDSSEQLKLIDANAKWIKTIRDQNEFSLKYDEYKARLDLNEEEAKRFEKLSDYTTNLTFESLPYEVALMEKDSVLKMKRQRWHQNLSKDVYMEEALNVLNDLKMTYGIKTKVAAVKD
;
A
#
# COMPACT_ATOMS: atom_id res chain seq x y z
N MET A 1 73.68 -16.65 -6.86
CA MET A 1 72.43 -16.27 -6.16
C MET A 1 71.53 -15.29 -6.93
N LYS A 2 72.03 -14.40 -7.80
CA LYS A 2 71.17 -13.43 -8.52
C LYS A 2 70.29 -14.02 -9.66
N ARG A 3 70.68 -15.15 -10.28
CA ARG A 3 69.94 -15.72 -11.42
C ARG A 3 68.68 -16.54 -11.03
N ASN A 4 68.63 -17.03 -9.79
CA ASN A 4 67.48 -17.80 -9.29
C ASN A 4 66.40 -16.92 -8.63
N ILE A 5 66.75 -15.70 -8.21
CA ILE A 5 65.80 -14.73 -7.65
C ILE A 5 64.88 -14.16 -8.73
N ASN A 6 65.41 -13.92 -9.94
CA ASN A 6 64.60 -13.41 -11.05
C ASN A 6 63.59 -14.46 -11.56
N ILE A 7 63.94 -15.75 -11.51
CA ILE A 7 63.03 -16.83 -11.86
C ILE A 7 61.95 -16.99 -10.79
N LEU A 8 62.33 -16.90 -9.50
CA LEU A 8 61.39 -16.96 -8.37
C LEU A 8 60.40 -15.78 -8.38
N MET A 9 60.86 -14.57 -8.68
CA MET A 9 60.02 -13.37 -8.84
C MET A 9 59.08 -13.48 -10.05
N LEU A 10 59.54 -14.03 -11.18
CA LEU A 10 58.70 -14.23 -12.36
C LEU A 10 57.61 -15.28 -12.11
N THR A 11 57.94 -16.36 -11.36
CA THR A 11 56.95 -17.37 -10.96
C THR A 11 55.97 -16.85 -9.90
N LEU A 12 56.40 -15.94 -9.01
CA LEU A 12 55.49 -15.30 -8.04
C LEU A 12 54.54 -14.31 -8.73
N LEU A 13 55.01 -13.56 -9.73
CA LEU A 13 54.20 -12.66 -10.54
C LEU A 13 53.21 -13.40 -11.45
N LEU A 14 53.59 -14.56 -12.00
CA LEU A 14 52.66 -15.44 -12.74
C LEU A 14 51.65 -16.13 -11.81
N ALA A 15 52.02 -16.45 -10.56
CA ALA A 15 51.09 -16.96 -9.56
C ALA A 15 50.10 -15.88 -9.07
N PHE A 16 50.52 -14.63 -8.93
CA PHE A 16 49.62 -13.50 -8.60
C PHE A 16 48.74 -13.09 -9.79
N ALA A 17 49.23 -13.18 -11.03
CA ALA A 17 48.41 -12.96 -12.22
C ALA A 17 47.37 -14.09 -12.44
N SER A 18 47.65 -15.31 -11.98
CA SER A 18 46.71 -16.44 -12.05
C SER A 18 45.68 -16.45 -10.90
N CYS A 19 45.89 -15.67 -9.84
CA CYS A 19 44.94 -15.47 -8.74
C CYS A 19 44.17 -14.14 -8.81
N SER A 20 44.38 -13.34 -9.87
CA SER A 20 43.64 -12.10 -10.13
C SER A 20 42.57 -12.24 -11.22
N PHE A 21 42.22 -13.47 -11.59
CA PHE A 21 40.89 -13.71 -12.13
C PHE A 21 39.93 -13.63 -10.96
N THR A 22 39.33 -12.46 -10.80
CA THR A 22 38.00 -12.38 -10.22
C THR A 22 37.18 -13.46 -10.91
N THR A 23 36.84 -14.52 -10.19
CA THR A 23 35.66 -15.27 -10.56
C THR A 23 34.57 -14.21 -10.58
N LYS A 24 34.14 -13.77 -11.77
CA LYS A 24 32.73 -13.49 -11.97
C LYS A 24 32.08 -14.76 -11.44
N THR A 25 31.62 -14.73 -10.20
CA THR A 25 30.59 -15.64 -9.75
C THR A 25 29.49 -15.39 -10.77
N PHE A 26 29.39 -16.28 -11.76
CA PHE A 26 28.13 -16.46 -12.44
C PHE A 26 27.19 -16.83 -11.30
N GLU A 27 26.48 -15.83 -10.76
CA GLU A 27 25.19 -16.12 -10.14
C GLU A 27 24.47 -16.97 -11.18
N ASP A 28 24.13 -18.19 -10.76
CA ASP A 28 23.76 -19.24 -11.68
C ASP A 28 22.46 -18.83 -12.38
N ASN A 29 22.56 -18.38 -13.63
CA ASN A 29 21.41 -18.03 -14.47
C ASN A 29 20.41 -19.21 -14.55
N ASP A 30 20.83 -20.43 -14.19
CA ASP A 30 19.99 -21.61 -14.14
C ASP A 30 18.80 -21.45 -13.17
N LYS A 31 18.96 -20.69 -12.07
CA LYS A 31 17.82 -20.35 -11.19
C LYS A 31 16.78 -19.51 -11.94
N ASP A 32 17.22 -18.43 -12.55
CA ASP A 32 16.35 -17.47 -13.23
C ASP A 32 15.65 -18.09 -14.44
N LYS A 33 16.38 -18.92 -15.19
CA LYS A 33 15.82 -19.69 -16.32
C LYS A 33 14.74 -20.66 -15.85
N LEU A 34 15.01 -21.39 -14.77
CA LEU A 34 14.01 -22.26 -14.16
C LEU A 34 12.80 -21.47 -13.69
N LEU A 35 13.00 -20.28 -13.10
CA LEU A 35 11.90 -19.42 -12.67
C LEU A 35 11.01 -19.01 -13.85
N ILE A 36 11.60 -18.51 -14.95
CA ILE A 36 10.84 -18.18 -16.18
C ILE A 36 10.10 -19.40 -16.70
N GLN A 37 10.77 -20.56 -16.78
CA GLN A 37 10.14 -21.81 -17.22
C GLN A 37 8.91 -22.17 -16.39
N LEU A 38 9.00 -22.09 -15.06
CA LEU A 38 7.88 -22.39 -14.16
C LEU A 38 6.74 -21.39 -14.35
N ILE A 39 7.05 -20.09 -14.39
CA ILE A 39 6.06 -19.03 -14.52
C ILE A 39 5.32 -19.14 -15.85
N THR A 40 6.04 -19.27 -16.97
CA THR A 40 5.45 -19.44 -18.31
C THR A 40 4.51 -20.64 -18.32
N TYR A 41 4.94 -21.79 -17.80
CA TYR A 41 4.10 -22.99 -17.74
C TYR A 41 2.83 -22.78 -16.89
N VAL A 42 2.93 -22.12 -15.74
CA VAL A 42 1.76 -21.86 -14.88
C VAL A 42 0.78 -20.92 -15.56
N LEU A 43 1.26 -19.86 -16.20
CA LEU A 43 0.40 -18.88 -16.85
C LEU A 43 -0.30 -19.46 -18.08
N GLU A 44 0.39 -20.24 -18.90
CA GLU A 44 -0.23 -20.89 -20.06
C GLU A 44 -1.31 -21.90 -19.68
N GLN A 45 -1.11 -22.65 -18.60
CA GLN A 45 -2.01 -23.75 -18.23
C GLN A 45 -3.07 -23.36 -17.20
N GLY A 46 -2.80 -22.33 -16.40
CA GLY A 46 -3.60 -22.00 -15.22
C GLY A 46 -4.22 -20.61 -15.22
N HIS A 47 -3.75 -19.67 -16.05
CA HIS A 47 -4.33 -18.33 -16.09
C HIS A 47 -5.76 -18.37 -16.62
N PHE A 48 -6.63 -17.50 -16.09
CA PHE A 48 -8.01 -17.38 -16.55
C PHE A 48 -8.08 -16.95 -18.01
N ASP A 49 -7.25 -15.99 -18.41
CA ASP A 49 -7.14 -15.56 -19.80
C ASP A 49 -5.69 -15.74 -20.26
N PRO A 50 -5.28 -16.94 -20.68
CA PRO A 50 -3.90 -17.19 -21.08
C PRO A 50 -3.60 -16.40 -22.37
N LYS A 51 -2.65 -15.46 -22.28
CA LYS A 51 -2.20 -14.67 -23.42
C LYS A 51 -1.32 -15.49 -24.36
N SER A 52 -1.41 -15.21 -25.66
CA SER A 52 -0.42 -15.67 -26.64
C SER A 52 0.84 -14.82 -26.47
N MET A 53 1.98 -15.46 -26.20
CA MET A 53 3.28 -14.78 -26.17
C MET A 53 3.74 -14.56 -27.62
N ASP A 54 3.33 -13.44 -28.21
CA ASP A 54 3.67 -13.00 -29.57
C ASP A 54 4.37 -11.63 -29.55
N ASP A 55 4.67 -11.06 -30.72
CA ASP A 55 5.31 -9.75 -30.86
C ASP A 55 4.54 -8.62 -30.12
N ASN A 56 3.20 -8.69 -30.00
CA ASN A 56 2.44 -7.67 -29.26
C ASN A 56 2.67 -7.79 -27.75
N PHE A 57 2.70 -9.04 -27.23
CA PHE A 57 3.08 -9.31 -25.86
C PHE A 57 4.49 -8.80 -25.58
N SER A 58 5.44 -9.07 -26.48
CA SER A 58 6.82 -8.57 -26.38
C SER A 58 6.90 -7.05 -26.33
N GLU A 59 6.15 -6.34 -27.17
CA GLU A 59 6.09 -4.88 -27.16
C GLU A 59 5.55 -4.33 -25.82
N GLY A 60 4.52 -4.96 -25.26
CA GLY A 60 3.97 -4.61 -23.94
C GLY A 60 5.01 -4.76 -22.84
N VAL A 61 5.63 -5.94 -22.72
CA VAL A 61 6.69 -6.21 -21.75
C VAL A 61 7.87 -5.25 -21.93
N TYR A 62 8.29 -4.98 -23.18
CA TYR A 62 9.37 -4.03 -23.47
C TYR A 62 9.08 -2.64 -22.90
N LYS A 63 7.88 -2.11 -23.18
CA LYS A 63 7.45 -0.78 -22.74
C LYS A 63 7.38 -0.71 -21.21
N ASP A 64 6.69 -1.66 -20.59
CA ASP A 64 6.42 -1.65 -19.16
C ASP A 64 7.71 -1.86 -18.36
N TYR A 65 8.55 -2.80 -18.79
CA TYR A 65 9.84 -3.03 -18.15
C TYR A 65 10.75 -1.79 -18.21
N LEU A 66 10.88 -1.14 -19.37
CA LEU A 66 11.69 0.07 -19.48
C LEU A 66 11.13 1.23 -18.65
N ASN A 67 9.80 1.36 -18.56
CA ASN A 67 9.18 2.34 -17.68
C ASN A 67 9.47 2.04 -16.21
N GLN A 68 9.47 0.77 -15.78
CA GLN A 68 9.84 0.37 -14.42
C GLN A 68 11.33 0.62 -14.12
N LEU A 69 12.23 0.49 -15.10
CA LEU A 69 13.66 0.76 -14.93
C LEU A 69 14.01 2.25 -14.87
N ASP A 70 13.39 3.09 -15.70
CA ASP A 70 13.72 4.52 -15.80
C ASP A 70 12.45 5.39 -16.00
N PRO A 71 11.55 5.44 -15.01
CA PRO A 71 10.27 6.16 -15.13
C PRO A 71 10.44 7.68 -15.28
N PHE A 72 11.58 8.21 -14.82
CA PHE A 72 11.92 9.64 -14.94
C PHE A 72 12.77 9.96 -16.18
N LYS A 73 13.11 8.96 -16.99
CA LYS A 73 13.99 9.07 -18.16
C LYS A 73 15.29 9.81 -17.83
N ARG A 74 15.89 9.48 -16.68
CA ARG A 74 17.07 10.14 -16.11
C ARG A 74 18.31 9.24 -16.05
N TYR A 75 18.21 8.02 -16.57
CA TYR A 75 19.34 7.09 -16.66
C TYR A 75 19.73 6.83 -18.11
N PHE A 76 18.80 6.38 -18.95
CA PHE A 76 19.13 5.92 -20.30
C PHE A 76 19.33 7.06 -21.30
N HIS A 77 20.18 6.81 -22.29
CA HIS A 77 20.32 7.64 -23.48
C HIS A 77 19.49 7.09 -24.64
N GLU A 78 19.18 7.94 -25.62
CA GLU A 78 18.54 7.54 -26.88
C GLU A 78 19.30 6.39 -27.58
N SER A 79 20.64 6.38 -27.49
CA SER A 79 21.45 5.28 -28.05
C SER A 79 21.25 3.94 -27.33
N ASP A 80 20.97 3.98 -26.03
CA ASP A 80 20.71 2.77 -25.24
C ASP A 80 19.34 2.20 -25.65
N ILE A 81 18.33 3.07 -25.76
CA ILE A 81 16.99 2.68 -26.20
C ILE A 81 17.00 2.10 -27.62
N ARG A 82 17.72 2.68 -28.56
CA ARG A 82 17.88 2.11 -29.92
C ARG A 82 18.58 0.75 -29.93
N GLU A 83 19.42 0.48 -28.93
CA GLU A 83 20.06 -0.83 -28.77
C GLU A 83 19.05 -1.85 -28.23
N PHE A 84 18.25 -1.44 -27.25
CA PHE A 84 17.18 -2.23 -26.63
C PHE A 84 16.05 -2.54 -27.62
N GLU A 85 15.68 -1.59 -28.48
CA GLU A 85 14.57 -1.70 -29.44
C GLU A 85 14.72 -2.88 -30.42
N LYS A 86 15.95 -3.39 -30.61
CA LYS A 86 16.20 -4.61 -31.39
C LYS A 86 15.59 -5.87 -30.79
N TYR A 87 15.25 -5.84 -29.51
CA TYR A 87 14.63 -6.93 -28.77
C TYR A 87 13.14 -6.74 -28.59
N LYS A 88 12.57 -5.62 -29.05
CA LYS A 88 11.17 -5.24 -28.81
C LYS A 88 10.18 -6.34 -29.20
N ASP A 89 10.45 -7.03 -30.31
CA ASP A 89 9.60 -8.09 -30.86
C ASP A 89 10.20 -9.49 -30.62
N GLU A 90 11.18 -9.63 -29.72
CA GLU A 90 11.92 -10.88 -29.51
C GLU A 90 11.88 -11.37 -28.05
N ILE A 91 11.21 -10.65 -27.15
CA ILE A 91 11.15 -10.99 -25.72
C ILE A 91 10.36 -12.29 -25.51
N ASP A 92 9.24 -12.46 -26.19
CA ASP A 92 8.45 -13.69 -26.27
C ASP A 92 9.32 -14.89 -26.69
N ASN A 93 10.08 -14.76 -27.78
CA ASN A 93 11.01 -15.78 -28.25
C ASN A 93 12.06 -16.10 -27.18
N GLN A 94 12.56 -15.07 -26.48
CA GLN A 94 13.50 -15.26 -25.38
C GLN A 94 12.87 -15.99 -24.20
N LEU A 95 11.65 -15.63 -23.78
CA LEU A 95 10.92 -16.29 -22.70
C LEU A 95 10.68 -17.77 -23.01
N MET A 96 10.27 -18.09 -24.24
CA MET A 96 10.06 -19.48 -24.71
C MET A 96 11.34 -20.32 -24.73
N ASN A 97 12.48 -19.67 -25.02
CA ASN A 97 13.80 -20.32 -25.06
C ASN A 97 14.57 -20.21 -23.73
N TYR A 98 13.97 -19.62 -22.70
CA TYR A 98 14.60 -19.31 -21.41
C TYR A 98 15.92 -18.53 -21.58
N ASP A 99 15.93 -17.61 -22.55
CA ASP A 99 17.01 -16.69 -22.80
C ASP A 99 16.79 -15.40 -21.98
N LEU A 100 17.85 -14.92 -21.35
CA LEU A 100 17.84 -13.73 -20.49
C LEU A 100 18.66 -12.59 -21.13
N SER A 101 18.91 -12.66 -22.43
CA SER A 101 19.75 -11.71 -23.16
C SER A 101 19.27 -10.26 -22.99
N PHE A 102 17.97 -10.01 -23.14
CA PHE A 102 17.43 -8.66 -22.98
C PHE A 102 17.59 -8.15 -21.55
N PHE A 103 17.19 -8.95 -20.54
CA PHE A 103 17.37 -8.61 -19.13
C PHE A 103 18.83 -8.30 -18.78
N ASN A 104 19.76 -9.16 -19.18
CA ASN A 104 21.18 -8.96 -18.85
C ASN A 104 21.73 -7.68 -19.52
N LEU A 105 21.35 -7.41 -20.77
CA LEU A 105 21.73 -6.20 -21.48
C LEU A 105 21.23 -4.92 -20.77
N THR A 106 19.94 -4.87 -20.44
CA THR A 106 19.33 -3.70 -19.80
C THR A 106 19.85 -3.52 -18.37
N HIS A 107 20.01 -4.59 -17.61
CA HIS A 107 20.55 -4.56 -16.25
C HIS A 107 22.00 -4.05 -16.23
N GLU A 108 22.88 -4.59 -17.08
CA GLU A 108 24.27 -4.11 -17.18
C GLU A 108 24.31 -2.63 -17.60
N ARG A 109 23.45 -2.22 -18.53
CA ARG A 109 23.36 -0.81 -18.95
C ARG A 109 22.85 0.09 -17.83
N LEU A 110 21.85 -0.36 -17.08
CA LEU A 110 21.25 0.39 -15.98
C LEU A 110 22.27 0.65 -14.87
N LEU A 111 22.98 -0.38 -14.41
CA LEU A 111 24.02 -0.24 -13.39
C LEU A 111 25.09 0.77 -13.81
N LYS A 112 25.51 0.71 -15.08
CA LYS A 112 26.44 1.70 -15.64
C LYS A 112 25.87 3.12 -15.59
N ARG A 113 24.61 3.33 -15.96
CA ARG A 113 23.96 4.66 -15.95
C ARG A 113 23.70 5.17 -14.53
N ILE A 114 23.40 4.29 -13.58
CA ILE A 114 23.31 4.60 -12.15
C ILE A 114 24.66 5.15 -11.66
N GLU A 115 25.77 4.46 -11.92
CA GLU A 115 27.10 4.95 -11.51
C GLU A 115 27.46 6.29 -12.17
N GLU A 116 27.15 6.46 -13.45
CA GLU A 116 27.36 7.76 -14.13
C GLU A 116 26.50 8.87 -13.51
N SER A 117 25.25 8.58 -13.14
CA SER A 117 24.35 9.55 -12.52
C SER A 117 24.82 10.00 -11.14
N LYS A 118 25.53 9.13 -10.39
CA LYS A 118 26.13 9.49 -9.10
C LYS A 118 27.13 10.62 -9.20
N ALA A 119 27.95 10.59 -10.25
CA ALA A 119 28.88 11.68 -10.52
C ALA A 119 28.13 12.96 -10.97
N ILE A 120 27.07 12.81 -11.77
CA ILE A 120 26.30 13.94 -12.32
C ILE A 120 25.61 14.73 -11.21
N TYR A 121 24.85 14.07 -10.32
CA TYR A 121 24.08 14.83 -9.32
C TYR A 121 24.99 15.56 -8.33
N LYS A 122 26.13 14.97 -7.96
CA LYS A 122 27.14 15.60 -7.09
C LYS A 122 27.72 16.85 -7.75
N GLU A 123 28.16 16.72 -9.01
CA GLU A 123 28.71 17.84 -9.78
C GLU A 123 27.68 18.97 -9.98
N VAL A 124 26.41 18.62 -10.23
CA VAL A 124 25.33 19.61 -10.37
C VAL A 124 25.09 20.33 -9.04
N LEU A 125 24.98 19.60 -7.93
CA LEU A 125 24.68 20.16 -6.61
C LEU A 125 25.87 20.86 -5.98
N GLU A 126 27.11 20.72 -6.49
CA GLU A 126 28.24 21.56 -6.10
C GLU A 126 28.11 23.00 -6.64
N THR A 127 27.34 23.20 -7.70
CA THR A 127 27.15 24.51 -8.34
C THR A 127 25.90 25.21 -7.81
N PRO A 128 25.97 26.50 -7.42
CA PRO A 128 24.79 27.26 -6.99
C PRO A 128 23.73 27.38 -8.10
N PHE A 129 22.47 27.25 -7.72
CA PHE A 129 21.34 27.55 -8.59
C PHE A 129 20.96 29.03 -8.53
N ASP A 130 20.70 29.62 -9.69
CA ASP A 130 20.11 30.96 -9.79
C ASP A 130 18.58 30.83 -9.92
N PHE A 131 17.87 31.06 -8.83
CA PHE A 131 16.39 31.01 -8.78
C PHE A 131 15.71 32.29 -9.32
N SER A 132 16.45 33.28 -9.82
CA SER A 132 15.88 34.47 -10.48
C SER A 132 15.57 34.23 -11.96
N ILE A 133 16.19 33.22 -12.56
CA ILE A 133 16.06 32.88 -13.98
C ILE A 133 14.74 32.16 -14.24
N LYS A 134 14.02 32.62 -15.26
CA LYS A 134 12.83 31.96 -15.78
C LYS A 134 13.19 30.72 -16.59
N GLU A 135 12.87 29.56 -16.05
CA GLU A 135 13.02 28.26 -16.69
C GLU A 135 11.85 27.37 -16.29
N ASP A 136 11.43 26.47 -17.17
CA ASP A 136 10.33 25.55 -16.90
C ASP A 136 10.85 24.12 -16.72
N TYR A 137 10.11 23.36 -15.91
CA TYR A 137 10.29 21.95 -15.59
C TYR A 137 8.97 21.21 -15.73
N THR A 138 9.01 20.05 -16.38
CA THR A 138 7.85 19.19 -16.53
C THR A 138 8.03 17.90 -15.73
N THR A 139 6.97 17.46 -15.04
CA THR A 139 6.88 16.16 -14.37
C THR A 139 6.15 15.12 -15.23
N ASP A 140 5.75 15.47 -16.45
CA ASP A 140 5.14 14.55 -17.42
C ASP A 140 6.25 13.77 -18.16
N TYR A 141 6.88 12.83 -17.45
CA TYR A 141 8.04 12.09 -17.96
C TYR A 141 7.67 11.16 -19.13
N ASP A 142 6.43 10.69 -19.20
CA ASP A 142 5.92 9.83 -20.28
C ASP A 142 6.04 10.53 -21.64
N LYS A 143 5.85 11.85 -21.68
CA LYS A 143 5.98 12.67 -22.90
C LYS A 143 7.41 13.10 -23.23
N LEU A 144 8.39 12.80 -22.38
CA LEU A 144 9.78 13.18 -22.64
C LEU A 144 10.50 12.18 -23.56
N ASP A 145 11.32 12.70 -24.47
CA ASP A 145 12.30 11.87 -25.20
C ASP A 145 13.50 11.51 -24.32
N TYR A 146 14.15 10.39 -24.60
CA TYR A 146 15.46 10.08 -24.02
C TYR A 146 16.54 11.03 -24.57
N VAL A 147 17.50 11.38 -23.71
CA VAL A 147 18.56 12.35 -24.08
C VAL A 147 19.59 11.74 -25.04
N LYS A 148 20.17 12.57 -25.90
CA LYS A 148 21.12 12.10 -26.93
C LYS A 148 22.52 11.84 -26.39
N ASN A 149 22.89 12.50 -25.30
CA ASN A 149 24.25 12.48 -24.76
C ASN A 149 24.31 12.94 -23.30
N LYS A 150 25.47 12.73 -22.68
CA LYS A 150 25.75 13.08 -21.29
C LYS A 150 25.52 14.56 -20.95
N LYS A 151 25.75 15.49 -21.89
CA LYS A 151 25.51 16.93 -21.64
C LYS A 151 24.03 17.22 -21.46
N GLN A 152 23.18 16.64 -22.31
CA GLN A 152 21.73 16.75 -22.17
C GLN A 152 21.22 16.02 -20.92
N LEU A 153 21.81 14.87 -20.57
CA LEU A 153 21.49 14.17 -19.33
C LEU A 153 21.79 15.04 -18.10
N LYS A 154 22.97 15.66 -18.07
CA LYS A 154 23.36 16.59 -16.99
C LYS A 154 22.40 17.78 -16.90
N GLU A 155 21.93 18.32 -18.03
CA GLU A 155 20.94 19.40 -18.01
C GLU A 155 19.56 18.94 -17.49
N ARG A 156 19.13 17.72 -17.83
CA ARG A 156 17.91 17.12 -17.26
C ARG A 156 18.03 16.98 -15.74
N TRP A 157 19.14 16.43 -15.25
CA TRP A 157 19.45 16.37 -13.83
C TRP A 157 19.49 17.76 -13.19
N ARG A 158 20.12 18.76 -13.82
CA ARG A 158 20.15 20.14 -13.32
C ARG A 158 18.75 20.70 -13.09
N LYS A 159 17.83 20.56 -14.06
CA LYS A 159 16.46 21.05 -13.89
C LYS A 159 15.69 20.31 -12.80
N GLN A 160 15.79 18.98 -12.76
CA GLN A 160 15.16 18.17 -11.72
C GLN A 160 15.66 18.56 -10.32
N LEU A 161 16.98 18.71 -10.16
CA LEU A 161 17.58 19.05 -8.88
C LEU A 161 17.33 20.49 -8.48
N LYS A 162 17.29 21.43 -9.43
CA LYS A 162 16.84 22.80 -9.18
C LYS A 162 15.38 22.80 -8.71
N PHE A 163 14.51 21.99 -9.31
CA PHE A 163 13.13 21.83 -8.86
C PHE A 163 13.02 21.23 -7.45
N SER A 164 13.82 20.23 -7.10
CA SER A 164 13.85 19.71 -5.74
C SER A 164 14.40 20.73 -4.72
N SER A 165 15.47 21.46 -5.09
CA SER A 165 16.07 22.46 -4.21
C SER A 165 15.23 23.72 -4.03
N ILE A 166 14.38 24.11 -5.00
CA ILE A 166 13.53 25.31 -4.85
C ILE A 166 12.48 25.13 -3.74
N ALA A 167 12.00 23.91 -3.51
CA ALA A 167 11.08 23.59 -2.42
C ALA A 167 11.77 23.78 -1.06
N ASN A 168 12.94 23.16 -0.87
CA ASN A 168 13.75 23.36 0.34
C ASN A 168 14.11 24.84 0.58
N PHE A 169 14.44 25.56 -0.50
CA PHE A 169 14.75 26.99 -0.43
C PHE A 169 13.54 27.82 -0.02
N HIS A 170 12.35 27.47 -0.50
CA HIS A 170 11.10 28.10 -0.10
C HIS A 170 10.82 27.90 1.39
N ASP A 171 10.91 26.68 1.89
CA ASP A 171 10.68 26.37 3.30
C ASP A 171 11.65 27.14 4.22
N LEU A 172 12.94 27.15 3.86
CA LEU A 172 13.96 27.92 4.61
C LEU A 172 13.70 29.43 4.60
N LYS A 173 13.16 29.99 3.49
CA LYS A 173 12.76 31.40 3.42
C LYS A 173 11.53 31.67 4.28
N LEU A 174 10.53 30.79 4.26
CA LEU A 174 9.34 30.91 5.11
C LEU A 174 9.69 30.87 6.60
N ASP A 175 10.50 29.91 7.03
CA ASP A 175 10.97 29.80 8.42
C ASP A 175 11.67 31.08 8.87
N GLN A 176 12.52 31.64 8.01
CA GLN A 176 13.21 32.89 8.28
C GLN A 176 12.28 34.10 8.33
N GLU A 177 11.31 34.20 7.42
CA GLU A 177 10.29 35.25 7.42
C GLU A 177 9.44 35.20 8.70
N GLN A 178 8.98 34.01 9.09
CA GLN A 178 8.19 33.78 10.30
C GLN A 178 8.99 34.14 11.56
N TYR A 179 10.26 33.71 11.65
CA TYR A 179 11.13 34.07 12.76
C TYR A 179 11.31 35.59 12.86
N GLN A 180 11.59 36.26 11.73
CA GLN A 180 11.72 37.72 11.70
C GLN A 180 10.43 38.45 12.10
N GLU A 181 9.27 37.93 11.72
CA GLU A 181 7.98 38.47 12.13
C GLU A 181 7.76 38.31 13.64
N ASN A 182 8.08 37.14 14.19
CA ASN A 182 8.01 36.88 15.63
C ASN A 182 8.93 37.81 16.42
N LEU A 183 10.16 38.05 15.94
CA LEU A 183 11.09 39.02 16.54
C LEU A 183 10.54 40.46 16.57
N LYS A 184 9.71 40.85 15.58
CA LYS A 184 9.07 42.17 15.56
C LYS A 184 7.95 42.29 16.60
N LYS A 185 7.34 41.17 16.99
CA LYS A 185 6.26 41.10 18.00
C LYS A 185 6.79 41.03 19.44
N MET A 186 8.06 40.67 19.64
CA MET A 186 8.72 40.58 20.94
C MET A 186 9.05 41.94 21.56
N SER A 187 9.12 42.00 22.89
CA SER A 187 9.66 43.17 23.60
C SER A 187 11.16 43.35 23.35
N ALA A 188 11.69 44.55 23.59
CA ALA A 188 13.11 44.85 23.38
C ALA A 188 14.05 43.91 24.16
N ALA A 189 13.70 43.55 25.39
CA ALA A 189 14.49 42.65 26.23
C ALA A 189 14.45 41.19 25.73
N GLU A 190 13.30 40.73 25.25
CA GLU A 190 13.16 39.39 24.64
C GLU A 190 13.90 39.29 23.32
N ARG A 191 13.89 40.38 22.52
CA ARG A 191 14.58 40.45 21.23
C ARG A 191 16.09 40.47 21.39
N GLU A 192 16.61 41.20 22.37
CA GLU A 192 18.05 41.20 22.72
C GLU A 192 18.50 39.81 23.17
N LYS A 193 17.67 39.12 23.97
CA LYS A 193 17.92 37.73 24.37
C LYS A 193 17.84 36.77 23.20
N ALA A 194 16.90 36.93 22.27
CA ALA A 194 16.70 36.06 21.10
C ALA A 194 17.78 36.21 20.03
N LEU A 195 18.37 37.41 19.90
CA LEU A 195 19.46 37.73 18.97
C LEU A 195 20.86 37.45 19.55
N ASN A 196 20.95 36.84 20.73
CA ASN A 196 22.23 36.41 21.30
C ASN A 196 22.91 35.41 20.32
N PRO A 197 24.18 35.60 19.92
CA PRO A 197 24.91 34.69 19.05
C PRO A 197 25.03 33.24 19.57
N ASP A 198 24.75 32.99 20.85
CA ASP A 198 24.67 31.64 21.42
C ASP A 198 23.30 30.94 21.19
N ASN A 199 22.33 31.61 20.56
CA ASN A 199 21.04 31.01 20.20
C ASN A 199 21.05 30.32 18.84
N GLU A 200 20.12 29.38 18.68
CA GLU A 200 20.03 28.44 17.56
C GLU A 200 19.68 29.06 16.19
N PHE A 201 19.16 30.29 16.14
CA PHE A 201 18.67 30.90 14.90
C PHE A 201 19.41 32.19 14.51
N VAL A 202 20.15 32.13 13.40
CA VAL A 202 20.84 33.27 12.78
C VAL A 202 20.18 33.59 11.44
N VAL A 203 19.91 34.87 11.15
CA VAL A 203 19.40 35.30 9.84
C VAL A 203 20.47 35.03 8.78
N ARG A 204 20.13 34.17 7.81
CA ARG A 204 20.98 33.72 6.71
C ARG A 204 20.76 34.59 5.47
N SER A 205 21.83 34.81 4.71
CA SER A 205 21.78 35.41 3.37
C SER A 205 21.14 34.47 2.35
N GLU A 206 20.68 35.00 1.21
CA GLU A 206 20.09 34.15 0.16
C GLU A 206 21.04 33.06 -0.35
N ALA A 207 22.34 33.37 -0.43
CA ALA A 207 23.35 32.40 -0.85
C ALA A 207 23.54 31.26 0.18
N GLU A 208 23.39 31.55 1.48
CA GLU A 208 23.44 30.53 2.54
C GLU A 208 22.20 29.63 2.51
N LEU A 209 21.01 30.23 2.36
CA LEU A 209 19.75 29.49 2.23
C LEU A 209 19.75 28.59 0.99
N GLU A 210 20.24 29.10 -0.15
CA GLU A 210 20.39 28.34 -1.40
C GLU A 210 21.32 27.13 -1.22
N LYS A 211 22.46 27.37 -0.57
CA LYS A 211 23.44 26.31 -0.29
C LYS A 211 22.85 25.23 0.60
N GLU A 212 22.18 25.61 1.68
CA GLU A 212 21.52 24.66 2.60
C GLU A 212 20.42 23.86 1.91
N ALA A 213 19.64 24.48 1.03
CA ALA A 213 18.61 23.82 0.22
C ALA A 213 19.21 22.76 -0.73
N ARG A 214 20.35 23.06 -1.37
CA ARG A 214 21.09 22.08 -2.19
C ARG A 214 21.69 20.97 -1.34
N GLU A 215 22.24 21.28 -0.17
CA GLU A 215 22.79 20.27 0.74
C GLU A 215 21.70 19.32 1.26
N ALA A 216 20.49 19.81 1.52
CA ALA A 216 19.34 18.96 1.84
C ALA A 216 18.99 18.02 0.68
N THR A 217 18.96 18.55 -0.55
CA THR A 217 18.73 17.76 -1.77
C THR A 217 19.82 16.70 -1.96
N LEU A 218 21.08 17.05 -1.69
CA LEU A 218 22.22 16.13 -1.76
C LEU A 218 22.05 14.97 -0.77
N ARG A 219 21.72 15.26 0.49
CA ARG A 219 21.49 14.23 1.51
C ARG A 219 20.38 13.26 1.10
N SER A 220 19.25 13.77 0.60
CA SER A 220 18.15 12.91 0.14
C SER A 220 18.53 12.02 -1.05
N LEU A 221 19.38 12.50 -1.97
CA LEU A 221 19.90 11.68 -3.06
C LEU A 221 20.92 10.65 -2.59
N ASP A 222 21.82 11.01 -1.67
CA ASP A 222 22.76 10.06 -1.10
C ASP A 222 22.03 8.92 -0.37
N GLU A 223 20.96 9.22 0.37
CA GLU A 223 20.08 8.21 1.00
C GLU A 223 19.35 7.35 -0.06
N LEU A 224 18.87 7.95 -1.15
CA LEU A 224 18.25 7.20 -2.25
C LEU A 224 19.23 6.23 -2.90
N TYR A 225 20.47 6.67 -3.17
CA TYR A 225 21.47 5.81 -3.82
C TYR A 225 22.03 4.75 -2.88
N ASP A 226 22.09 4.99 -1.57
CA ASP A 226 22.38 3.95 -0.56
C ASP A 226 21.36 2.80 -0.67
N PHE A 227 20.07 3.11 -0.79
CA PHE A 227 19.02 2.11 -1.01
C PHE A 227 19.12 1.41 -2.38
N ILE A 228 19.51 2.13 -3.43
CA ILE A 228 19.72 1.54 -4.77
C ILE A 228 20.92 0.58 -4.75
N ASP A 229 21.99 0.92 -4.02
CA ASP A 229 23.23 0.13 -3.93
C ASP A 229 23.02 -1.18 -3.16
N ASP A 230 22.04 -1.21 -2.27
CA ASP A 230 21.59 -2.43 -1.58
C ASP A 230 20.88 -3.43 -2.52
N ARG A 231 20.45 -3.02 -3.72
CA ARG A 231 19.76 -3.92 -4.65
C ARG A 231 20.73 -4.91 -5.28
N GLN A 232 20.32 -6.17 -5.29
CA GLN A 232 21.01 -7.26 -5.95
C GLN A 232 20.40 -7.55 -7.32
N ARG A 233 21.11 -8.31 -8.16
CA ARG A 233 20.62 -8.73 -9.47
C ARG A 233 19.25 -9.42 -9.38
N LYS A 234 19.02 -10.26 -8.36
CA LYS A 234 17.73 -10.91 -8.11
C LYS A 234 16.57 -9.92 -7.93
N ASP A 235 16.84 -8.74 -7.35
CA ASP A 235 15.81 -7.73 -7.10
C ASP A 235 15.41 -7.06 -8.42
N TRP A 236 16.40 -6.77 -9.28
CA TRP A 236 16.17 -6.29 -10.64
C TRP A 236 15.52 -7.35 -11.53
N PHE A 237 15.84 -8.63 -11.31
CA PHE A 237 15.20 -9.73 -12.04
C PHE A 237 13.72 -9.87 -11.67
N SER A 238 13.35 -9.71 -10.40
CA SER A 238 11.94 -9.65 -10.00
C SER A 238 11.17 -8.52 -10.71
N VAL A 239 11.79 -7.35 -10.95
CA VAL A 239 11.20 -6.26 -11.75
C VAL A 239 10.92 -6.72 -13.18
N TYR A 240 11.87 -7.41 -13.82
CA TYR A 240 11.69 -7.95 -15.16
C TYR A 240 10.58 -9.01 -15.22
N VAL A 241 10.59 -9.96 -14.29
CA VAL A 241 9.56 -11.00 -14.19
C VAL A 241 8.18 -10.37 -13.98
N ASN A 242 8.07 -9.34 -13.14
CA ASN A 242 6.79 -8.66 -12.91
C ASN A 242 6.30 -7.91 -14.16
N ALA A 243 7.17 -7.24 -14.91
CA ALA A 243 6.79 -6.67 -16.20
C ALA A 243 6.28 -7.73 -17.21
N VAL A 244 6.80 -8.97 -17.15
CA VAL A 244 6.30 -10.08 -17.97
C VAL A 244 4.92 -10.56 -17.52
N VAL A 245 4.73 -10.76 -16.21
CA VAL A 245 3.48 -11.37 -15.72
C VAL A 245 2.33 -10.37 -15.59
N GLU A 246 2.60 -9.08 -15.38
CA GLU A 246 1.61 -8.00 -15.37
C GLU A 246 1.02 -7.73 -16.76
N GLU A 247 1.71 -8.16 -17.83
CA GLU A 247 1.14 -8.15 -19.18
C GLU A 247 -0.08 -9.08 -19.25
N PHE A 248 -0.21 -10.13 -18.42
CA PHE A 248 -1.41 -10.99 -18.43
C PHE A 248 -2.64 -10.25 -17.88
N ASP A 249 -2.51 -9.63 -16.71
CA ASP A 249 -3.50 -8.74 -16.09
C ASP A 249 -2.86 -8.02 -14.87
N PRO A 250 -3.45 -6.93 -14.34
CA PRO A 250 -2.85 -6.11 -13.27
C PRO A 250 -2.79 -6.79 -11.90
N HIS A 251 -3.31 -8.00 -11.75
CA HIS A 251 -3.31 -8.78 -10.51
C HIS A 251 -2.43 -10.02 -10.57
N THR A 252 -1.80 -10.30 -11.71
CA THR A 252 -0.80 -11.35 -11.82
C THR A 252 0.56 -10.78 -11.41
N PHE A 253 1.20 -11.40 -10.42
CA PHE A 253 2.39 -10.89 -9.77
C PHE A 253 3.28 -12.01 -9.25
N TYR A 254 4.57 -11.89 -9.49
CA TYR A 254 5.60 -12.74 -8.91
C TYR A 254 6.08 -12.18 -7.56
N PHE A 255 5.89 -12.97 -6.52
CA PHE A 255 6.46 -12.71 -5.21
C PHE A 255 7.83 -13.38 -5.09
N ALA A 256 8.88 -12.56 -5.02
CA ALA A 256 10.15 -13.01 -4.46
C ALA A 256 9.93 -13.55 -3.02
N PRO A 257 10.80 -14.43 -2.49
CA PRO A 257 10.61 -15.04 -1.18
C PRO A 257 10.26 -14.04 -0.06
N GLU A 258 10.99 -12.92 0.00
CA GLU A 258 10.77 -11.88 1.00
C GLU A 258 9.45 -11.11 0.79
N ASP A 259 9.01 -10.96 -0.46
CA ASP A 259 7.73 -10.33 -0.80
C ASP A 259 6.55 -11.23 -0.46
N LYS A 260 6.73 -12.56 -0.60
CA LYS A 260 5.73 -13.56 -0.21
C LYS A 260 5.47 -13.52 1.29
N ASP A 261 6.53 -13.45 2.11
CA ASP A 261 6.42 -13.27 3.55
C ASP A 261 5.69 -11.97 3.90
N ARG A 262 6.02 -10.86 3.22
CA ARG A 262 5.33 -9.57 3.43
C ARG A 262 3.84 -9.65 3.08
N PHE A 263 3.49 -10.33 1.98
CA PHE A 263 2.11 -10.56 1.58
C PHE A 263 1.33 -11.36 2.63
N ASP A 264 1.91 -12.44 3.15
CA ASP A 264 1.28 -13.28 4.16
C ASP A 264 1.03 -12.51 5.47
N VAL A 265 1.99 -11.70 5.91
CA VAL A 265 1.80 -10.84 7.09
C VAL A 265 0.73 -9.78 6.86
N ALA A 266 0.70 -9.18 5.66
CA ALA A 266 -0.27 -8.15 5.32
C ALA A 266 -1.71 -8.68 5.20
N ILE A 267 -1.90 -9.99 4.99
CA ILE A 267 -3.24 -10.60 4.87
C ILE A 267 -3.68 -11.31 6.16
N SER A 268 -2.78 -11.94 6.91
CA SER A 268 -3.11 -12.53 8.21
C SER A 268 -3.24 -11.48 9.30
N GLY A 269 -2.55 -10.35 9.17
CA GLY A 269 -2.45 -9.35 10.23
C GLY A 269 -1.55 -9.80 11.39
N ASN A 270 -0.76 -10.86 11.22
CA ASN A 270 0.14 -11.35 12.25
C ASN A 270 1.47 -11.85 11.69
N TYR A 271 2.50 -11.87 12.54
CA TYR A 271 3.81 -12.45 12.20
C TYR A 271 4.56 -12.88 13.45
N ARG A 272 5.59 -13.71 13.27
CA ARG A 272 6.46 -14.15 14.37
C ARG A 272 7.72 -13.28 14.43
N GLY A 273 8.02 -12.72 15.60
CA GLY A 273 9.21 -11.90 15.77
C GLY A 273 9.23 -11.14 17.08
N ILE A 274 9.96 -10.02 17.11
CA ILE A 274 10.14 -9.20 18.31
C ILE A 274 9.04 -8.15 18.51
N GLY A 275 8.18 -7.91 17.52
CA GLY A 275 7.14 -6.87 17.59
C GLY A 275 7.67 -5.45 17.44
N ALA A 276 8.51 -5.20 16.43
CA ALA A 276 8.99 -3.88 16.07
C ALA A 276 9.03 -3.70 14.54
N ARG A 277 8.83 -2.47 14.06
CA ARG A 277 9.14 -2.06 12.68
C ARG A 277 10.52 -1.44 12.64
N LEU A 278 11.33 -1.95 11.72
CA LEU A 278 12.70 -1.53 11.53
C LEU A 278 12.80 -0.72 10.23
N GLN A 279 13.73 0.23 10.22
CA GLN A 279 14.06 1.02 9.05
C GLN A 279 15.58 1.09 8.91
N LYS A 280 16.10 1.01 7.68
CA LYS A 280 17.50 1.32 7.40
C LYS A 280 17.63 2.83 7.19
N LYS A 281 18.59 3.45 7.87
CA LYS A 281 19.00 4.83 7.68
C LYS A 281 20.51 4.86 7.48
N MET A 282 20.95 5.02 6.23
CA MET A 282 22.32 4.76 5.82
C MET A 282 22.76 3.37 6.33
N ASP A 283 23.96 3.24 6.89
CA ASP A 283 24.46 1.96 7.42
C ASP A 283 23.75 1.43 8.68
N ASN A 284 22.80 2.15 9.28
CA ASN A 284 22.21 1.76 10.57
C ASN A 284 20.78 1.24 10.42
N ILE A 285 20.48 0.15 11.14
CA ILE A 285 19.10 -0.33 11.32
C ILE A 285 18.53 0.28 12.60
N ILE A 286 17.46 1.06 12.46
CA ILE A 286 16.81 1.78 13.56
C ILE A 286 15.41 1.22 13.83
N VAL A 287 15.00 1.28 15.09
CA VAL A 287 13.62 0.98 15.50
C VAL A 287 12.74 2.18 15.16
N ASN A 288 11.88 2.03 14.16
CA ASN A 288 10.94 3.06 13.75
C ASN A 288 9.64 3.02 14.58
N GLU A 289 9.17 1.82 14.92
CA GLU A 289 7.95 1.63 15.72
C GLU A 289 8.08 0.38 16.58
N VAL A 290 7.53 0.41 17.80
CA VAL A 290 7.34 -0.77 18.64
C VAL A 290 5.86 -1.13 18.64
N ILE A 291 5.54 -2.35 18.22
CA ILE A 291 4.16 -2.80 18.05
C ILE A 291 3.52 -3.09 19.42
N SER A 292 2.42 -2.39 19.74
CA SER A 292 1.70 -2.58 21.00
C SER A 292 1.27 -4.04 21.19
N GLY A 293 1.38 -4.55 22.42
CA GLY A 293 1.12 -5.96 22.73
C GLY A 293 2.21 -6.95 22.29
N GLY A 294 3.10 -6.56 21.38
CA GLY A 294 4.21 -7.39 20.91
C GLY A 294 5.29 -7.64 21.99
N PRO A 295 6.23 -8.58 21.76
CA PRO A 295 7.28 -8.92 22.73
C PRO A 295 8.13 -7.73 23.21
N ALA A 296 8.63 -6.92 22.28
CA ALA A 296 9.44 -5.75 22.60
C ALA A 296 8.67 -4.73 23.45
N TRP A 297 7.38 -4.52 23.15
CA TRP A 297 6.51 -3.65 23.92
C TRP A 297 6.29 -4.18 25.34
N ARG A 298 5.97 -5.47 25.48
CA ARG A 298 5.75 -6.11 26.80
C ARG A 298 6.97 -6.05 27.71
N GLN A 299 8.17 -6.12 27.14
CA GLN A 299 9.40 -6.01 27.90
C GLN A 299 9.76 -4.56 28.27
N ASN A 300 9.23 -3.56 27.55
CA ASN A 300 9.44 -2.13 27.79
C ASN A 300 10.92 -1.73 27.94
N LYS A 301 11.77 -2.25 27.04
CA LYS A 301 13.22 -1.96 27.00
C LYS A 301 13.73 -1.58 25.61
N LEU A 302 12.92 -1.74 24.57
CA LEU A 302 13.22 -1.30 23.22
C LEU A 302 12.43 -0.03 22.94
N GLU A 303 13.08 1.01 22.45
CA GLU A 303 12.48 2.32 22.23
C GLU A 303 12.60 2.77 20.78
N VAL A 304 11.70 3.66 20.34
CA VAL A 304 11.78 4.28 19.01
C VAL A 304 13.05 5.13 18.93
N GLY A 305 13.82 4.94 17.87
CA GLY A 305 15.11 5.60 17.66
C GLY A 305 16.33 4.77 18.08
N ASP A 306 16.15 3.67 18.83
CA ASP A 306 17.24 2.75 19.15
C ASP A 306 17.85 2.16 17.86
N GLN A 307 19.18 2.02 17.83
CA GLN A 307 19.91 1.44 16.70
C GLN A 307 20.33 0.00 17.01
N ILE A 308 20.02 -0.94 16.13
CA ILE A 308 20.44 -2.34 16.28
C ILE A 308 21.80 -2.50 15.60
N LEU A 309 22.84 -2.74 16.40
CA LEU A 309 24.21 -2.89 15.90
C LEU A 309 24.55 -4.35 15.58
N LYS A 310 24.11 -5.28 16.42
CA LYS A 310 24.41 -6.72 16.28
C LYS A 310 23.22 -7.58 16.67
N VAL A 311 23.19 -8.79 16.10
CA VAL A 311 22.19 -9.82 16.39
C VAL A 311 22.92 -11.11 16.77
N ARG A 312 22.49 -11.75 17.85
CA ARG A 312 22.99 -13.06 18.31
C ARG A 312 21.81 -13.99 18.55
N GLN A 313 21.84 -15.19 17.99
CA GLN A 313 20.87 -16.24 18.32
C GLN A 313 21.21 -16.85 19.68
N GLU A 314 20.20 -17.39 20.38
CA GLU A 314 20.35 -18.02 21.71
C GLU A 314 21.51 -19.03 21.79
N ASN A 315 21.70 -19.82 20.73
CA ASN A 315 22.69 -20.91 20.66
C ASN A 315 24.04 -20.48 20.04
N GLU A 316 24.24 -19.20 19.76
CA GLU A 316 25.45 -18.70 19.11
C GLU A 316 26.32 -17.91 20.09
N GLU A 317 27.62 -18.23 20.14
CA GLU A 317 28.56 -17.51 21.02
C GLU A 317 28.89 -16.10 20.51
N LYS A 318 28.80 -15.88 19.20
CA LYS A 318 29.23 -14.63 18.55
C LYS A 318 28.04 -13.89 17.96
N ALA A 319 27.94 -12.61 18.31
CA ALA A 319 26.99 -11.70 17.67
C ALA A 319 27.47 -11.32 16.26
N ILE A 320 26.56 -11.31 15.31
CA ILE A 320 26.76 -10.88 13.93
C ILE A 320 26.47 -9.38 13.86
N SER A 321 27.43 -8.59 13.36
CA SER A 321 27.21 -7.17 13.08
C SER A 321 26.25 -7.00 11.91
N ILE A 322 25.25 -6.14 12.09
CA ILE A 322 24.29 -5.80 11.03
C ILE A 322 24.45 -4.35 10.52
N VAL A 323 25.47 -3.63 10.99
CA VAL A 323 25.85 -2.32 10.44
C VAL A 323 26.27 -2.47 8.97
N GLY A 324 25.69 -1.66 8.09
CA GLY A 324 25.87 -1.72 6.63
C GLY A 324 25.09 -2.86 5.96
N MET A 325 24.42 -3.72 6.73
CA MET A 325 23.63 -4.83 6.17
C MET A 325 22.36 -4.30 5.51
N ARG A 326 21.87 -5.03 4.50
CA ARG A 326 20.53 -4.80 3.94
C ARG A 326 19.46 -5.01 5.02
N LEU A 327 18.41 -4.20 4.97
CA LEU A 327 17.30 -4.30 5.93
C LEU A 327 16.70 -5.71 5.95
N ASP A 328 16.45 -6.30 4.78
CA ASP A 328 15.81 -7.62 4.69
C ASP A 328 16.66 -8.73 5.29
N ASP A 329 17.99 -8.66 5.12
CA ASP A 329 18.92 -9.65 5.70
C ASP A 329 19.02 -9.48 7.23
N ALA A 330 19.03 -8.25 7.73
CA ALA A 330 18.97 -7.99 9.16
C ALA A 330 17.65 -8.49 9.76
N VAL A 331 16.52 -8.26 9.08
CA VAL A 331 15.19 -8.74 9.52
C VAL A 331 15.13 -10.26 9.59
N LYS A 332 15.76 -10.99 8.65
CA LYS A 332 15.85 -12.46 8.70
C LYS A 332 16.57 -12.97 9.95
N LEU A 333 17.61 -12.27 10.42
CA LEU A 333 18.31 -12.64 11.66
C LEU A 333 17.49 -12.33 12.91
N ILE A 334 16.71 -11.24 12.88
CA ILE A 334 15.90 -10.78 14.02
C ILE A 334 14.61 -11.59 14.16
N LYS A 335 13.96 -11.94 13.06
CA LYS A 335 12.83 -12.86 13.04
C LYS A 335 13.27 -14.28 13.39
N GLY A 336 12.30 -15.12 13.72
CA GLY A 336 12.55 -16.51 14.09
C GLY A 336 11.30 -17.16 14.67
N PRO A 337 11.36 -18.46 14.96
CA PRO A 337 10.24 -19.21 15.50
C PRO A 337 9.79 -18.63 16.85
N GLU A 338 8.49 -18.78 17.13
CA GLU A 338 7.91 -18.48 18.44
C GLU A 338 8.64 -19.25 19.55
N GLY A 339 8.82 -18.61 20.71
CA GLY A 339 9.46 -19.19 21.88
C GLY A 339 10.99 -19.25 21.82
N THR A 340 11.62 -18.80 20.72
CA THR A 340 13.08 -18.68 20.63
C THR A 340 13.56 -17.31 21.10
N GLU A 341 14.76 -17.25 21.69
CA GLU A 341 15.36 -15.99 22.10
C GLU A 341 16.26 -15.37 21.01
N VAL A 342 16.22 -14.04 20.89
CA VAL A 342 17.20 -13.26 20.13
C VAL A 342 17.81 -12.19 21.01
N ILE A 343 19.13 -12.01 20.90
CA ILE A 343 19.85 -10.99 21.65
C ILE A 343 20.31 -9.90 20.68
N LEU A 344 19.85 -8.67 20.95
CA LEU A 344 20.15 -7.50 20.15
C LEU A 344 21.17 -6.64 20.91
N THR A 345 22.31 -6.33 20.30
CA THR A 345 23.20 -5.28 20.81
C THR A 345 22.68 -3.95 20.28
N LEU A 346 22.14 -3.13 21.16
CA LEU A 346 21.51 -1.85 20.86
C LEU A 346 22.44 -0.69 21.18
N LYS A 347 22.39 0.35 20.37
CA LYS A 347 22.80 1.70 20.76
C LYS A 347 21.54 2.51 21.03
N LYS A 348 21.36 2.88 22.29
CA LYS A 348 20.22 3.66 22.77
C LYS A 348 20.28 5.10 22.25
N VAL A 349 19.15 5.80 22.29
CA VAL A 349 19.05 7.20 21.85
C VAL A 349 20.02 8.12 22.61
N ASP A 350 20.31 7.82 23.88
CA ASP A 350 21.29 8.53 24.71
C ASP A 350 22.77 8.18 24.40
N GLY A 351 23.00 7.25 23.46
CA GLY A 351 24.31 6.79 23.02
C GLY A 351 24.89 5.61 23.81
N THR A 352 24.23 5.15 24.88
CA THR A 352 24.65 3.95 25.61
C THR A 352 24.49 2.69 24.77
N ILE A 353 25.30 1.67 25.06
CA ILE A 353 25.24 0.38 24.36
C ILE A 353 24.88 -0.70 25.36
N GLU A 354 23.86 -1.50 25.05
CA GLU A 354 23.41 -2.61 25.88
C GLU A 354 22.94 -3.80 25.04
N ASP A 355 23.03 -5.00 25.62
CA ASP A 355 22.44 -6.20 25.04
C ASP A 355 21.01 -6.37 25.59
N LEU A 356 20.04 -6.55 24.70
CA LEU A 356 18.65 -6.83 25.02
C LEU A 356 18.25 -8.20 24.46
N ALA A 357 17.89 -9.11 25.36
CA ALA A 357 17.35 -10.42 25.01
C ALA A 357 15.81 -10.35 24.90
N ILE A 358 15.28 -10.72 23.73
CA ILE A 358 13.85 -10.70 23.44
C ILE A 358 13.39 -12.11 23.06
N MET A 359 12.39 -12.61 23.78
CA MET A 359 11.68 -13.84 23.40
C MET A 359 10.75 -13.55 22.24
N ARG A 360 10.92 -14.24 21.12
CA ARG A 360 10.06 -14.08 19.95
C ARG A 360 8.69 -14.70 20.23
N ASP A 361 7.65 -14.02 19.76
CA ASP A 361 6.26 -14.44 19.90
C ASP A 361 5.47 -14.08 18.63
N ILE A 362 4.21 -14.52 18.58
CA ILE A 362 3.23 -14.01 17.63
C ILE A 362 2.97 -12.53 17.95
N VAL A 363 3.03 -11.70 16.93
CA VAL A 363 2.76 -10.26 16.96
C VAL A 363 1.51 -10.02 16.14
N GLU A 364 0.48 -9.46 16.77
CA GLU A 364 -0.77 -9.09 16.11
C GLU A 364 -0.78 -7.61 15.72
N LEU A 365 -1.16 -7.35 14.47
CA LEU A 365 -1.33 -6.01 13.92
C LEU A 365 -2.81 -5.63 14.04
N GLU A 366 -3.22 -5.18 15.23
CA GLU A 366 -4.62 -4.89 15.60
C GLU A 366 -5.37 -3.99 14.61
N GLU A 367 -4.69 -3.10 13.87
CA GLU A 367 -5.31 -2.26 12.84
C GLU A 367 -5.83 -3.04 11.62
N THR A 368 -5.43 -4.31 11.46
CA THR A 368 -5.90 -5.19 10.38
C THR A 368 -7.28 -5.76 10.69
N TYR A 369 -7.63 -5.87 11.97
CA TYR A 369 -8.80 -6.59 12.42
C TYR A 369 -10.05 -5.71 12.55
N ALA A 370 -11.21 -6.34 12.52
CA ALA A 370 -12.48 -5.66 12.67
C ALA A 370 -12.57 -4.96 14.03
N LYS A 371 -13.16 -3.77 14.05
CA LYS A 371 -13.43 -3.00 15.27
C LYS A 371 -14.82 -2.38 15.21
N SER A 372 -15.42 -2.19 16.37
CA SER A 372 -16.82 -1.84 16.50
C SER A 372 -17.02 -0.69 17.50
N SER A 373 -18.08 0.08 17.28
CA SER A 373 -18.48 1.17 18.15
C SER A 373 -20.01 1.25 18.24
N VAL A 374 -20.50 1.79 19.35
CA VAL A 374 -21.92 2.05 19.58
C VAL A 374 -22.17 3.56 19.50
N VAL A 375 -23.29 3.93 18.87
CA VAL A 375 -23.77 5.32 18.80
C VAL A 375 -25.26 5.38 19.07
N LYS A 376 -25.70 6.39 19.84
CA LYS A 376 -27.12 6.64 20.10
C LYS A 376 -27.61 7.84 19.31
N LYS A 377 -28.73 7.68 18.61
CA LYS A 377 -29.34 8.74 17.80
C LYS A 377 -30.86 8.59 17.81
N ASP A 378 -31.56 9.69 18.06
CA ASP A 378 -33.03 9.76 18.06
C ASP A 378 -33.71 8.70 18.95
N GLY A 379 -33.09 8.37 20.09
CA GLY A 379 -33.58 7.36 21.03
C GLY A 379 -33.30 5.90 20.64
N LYS A 380 -32.63 5.67 19.50
CA LYS A 380 -32.19 4.34 19.04
C LYS A 380 -30.70 4.12 19.25
N THR A 381 -30.32 2.86 19.38
CA THR A 381 -28.90 2.45 19.47
C THR A 381 -28.46 1.80 18.17
N PHE A 382 -27.38 2.30 17.56
CA PHE A 382 -26.81 1.76 16.34
C PHE A 382 -25.40 1.21 16.59
N GLY A 383 -25.06 0.14 15.89
CA GLY A 383 -23.72 -0.39 15.82
C GLY A 383 -23.01 0.09 14.57
N VAL A 384 -21.72 0.37 14.69
CA VAL A 384 -20.83 0.65 13.57
C VAL A 384 -19.71 -0.36 13.63
N ILE A 385 -19.51 -1.13 12.57
CA ILE A 385 -18.35 -1.99 12.41
C ILE A 385 -17.49 -1.47 11.28
N ASN A 386 -16.22 -1.19 11.55
CA ASN A 386 -15.22 -0.94 10.54
C ASN A 386 -14.47 -2.24 10.26
N LEU A 387 -14.50 -2.69 9.00
CA LEU A 387 -13.76 -3.85 8.53
C LEU A 387 -12.66 -3.39 7.57
N PRO A 388 -11.39 -3.34 8.01
CA PRO A 388 -10.29 -2.87 7.16
C PRO A 388 -9.96 -3.81 6.00
N LYS A 389 -10.10 -5.13 6.20
CA LYS A 389 -9.73 -6.17 5.23
C LYS A 389 -10.53 -7.44 5.45
N PHE A 390 -10.72 -8.26 4.41
CA PHE A 390 -11.20 -9.65 4.55
C PHE A 390 -10.04 -10.59 4.91
N TYR A 391 -9.46 -10.40 6.09
CA TYR A 391 -8.29 -11.13 6.58
C TYR A 391 -8.59 -12.61 6.88
N VAL A 392 -7.56 -13.43 6.70
CA VAL A 392 -7.58 -14.86 6.96
C VAL A 392 -6.16 -15.34 7.26
N ASP A 393 -6.04 -16.32 8.14
CA ASP A 393 -4.82 -17.12 8.24
C ASP A 393 -4.84 -18.23 7.19
N PHE A 394 -3.96 -18.13 6.18
CA PHE A 394 -3.84 -19.14 5.11
C PHE A 394 -3.28 -20.48 5.59
N THR A 395 -2.63 -20.52 6.76
CA THR A 395 -2.11 -21.76 7.35
C THR A 395 -3.17 -22.49 8.15
N ASP A 396 -4.06 -21.76 8.81
CA ASP A 396 -5.21 -22.32 9.54
C ASP A 396 -6.44 -21.40 9.48
N TYR A 397 -7.33 -21.68 8.53
CA TYR A 397 -8.60 -20.94 8.37
C TYR A 397 -9.46 -20.92 9.64
N ASN A 398 -9.34 -21.95 10.48
CA ASN A 398 -10.16 -22.08 11.69
C ASN A 398 -9.63 -21.26 12.88
N ASN A 399 -8.43 -20.69 12.78
CA ASN A 399 -7.82 -19.91 13.84
C ASN A 399 -8.54 -18.56 14.02
N ARG A 400 -8.34 -17.62 13.08
CA ARG A 400 -8.98 -16.30 13.10
C ARG A 400 -9.24 -15.81 11.67
N ASN A 401 -10.45 -15.33 11.39
CA ASN A 401 -10.80 -14.72 10.11
C ASN A 401 -11.83 -13.60 10.29
N ALA A 402 -11.99 -12.77 9.26
CA ALA A 402 -12.89 -11.62 9.34
C ALA A 402 -14.35 -12.00 9.60
N ALA A 403 -14.85 -13.11 9.05
CA ALA A 403 -16.25 -13.52 9.24
C ALA A 403 -16.53 -13.92 10.70
N SER A 404 -15.62 -14.66 11.35
CA SER A 404 -15.76 -15.03 12.76
C SER A 404 -15.71 -13.81 13.67
N ASP A 405 -14.80 -12.86 13.39
CA ASP A 405 -14.66 -11.64 14.20
C ASP A 405 -15.88 -10.73 14.03
N ILE A 406 -16.38 -10.53 12.80
CA ILE A 406 -17.60 -9.77 12.55
C ILE A 406 -18.81 -10.39 13.27
N LYS A 407 -18.93 -11.72 13.28
CA LYS A 407 -19.97 -12.41 14.03
C LYS A 407 -19.91 -12.07 15.53
N VAL A 408 -18.73 -12.15 16.13
CA VAL A 408 -18.52 -11.80 17.55
C VAL A 408 -18.84 -10.33 17.81
N GLU A 409 -18.44 -9.42 16.93
CA GLU A 409 -18.75 -8.00 17.06
C GLU A 409 -20.25 -7.71 16.96
N ILE A 410 -20.96 -8.37 16.04
CA ILE A 410 -22.43 -8.28 15.94
C ILE A 410 -23.09 -8.78 17.22
N GLU A 411 -22.65 -9.91 17.78
CA GLU A 411 -23.19 -10.45 19.04
C GLU A 411 -22.97 -9.47 20.20
N ARG A 412 -21.78 -8.89 20.31
CA ARG A 412 -21.47 -7.86 21.32
C ARG A 412 -22.31 -6.61 21.16
N LEU A 413 -22.53 -6.14 19.93
CA LEU A 413 -23.38 -4.99 19.63
C LEU A 413 -24.85 -5.26 19.95
N LYS A 414 -25.34 -6.49 19.69
CA LYS A 414 -26.68 -6.91 20.09
C LYS A 414 -26.87 -6.88 21.61
N ASP A 415 -25.86 -7.27 22.38
CA ASP A 415 -25.88 -7.16 23.84
C ASP A 415 -25.95 -5.70 24.33
N GLN A 416 -25.52 -4.73 23.51
CA GLN A 416 -25.69 -3.30 23.78
C GLN A 416 -27.03 -2.73 23.29
N GLY A 417 -27.94 -3.57 22.78
CA GLY A 417 -29.26 -3.15 22.32
C GLY A 417 -29.28 -2.56 20.92
N MET A 418 -28.36 -2.96 20.04
CA MET A 418 -28.31 -2.51 18.64
C MET A 418 -29.63 -2.74 17.88
N GLU A 419 -30.12 -1.70 17.21
CA GLU A 419 -31.33 -1.66 16.39
C GLU A 419 -31.04 -1.49 14.89
N GLY A 420 -29.80 -1.17 14.51
CA GLY A 420 -29.33 -1.00 13.14
C GLY A 420 -27.82 -1.07 13.07
N LEU A 421 -27.29 -1.57 11.95
CA LEU A 421 -25.85 -1.78 11.77
C LEU A 421 -25.34 -1.02 10.54
N VAL A 422 -24.27 -0.24 10.73
CA VAL A 422 -23.43 0.26 9.64
C VAL A 422 -22.20 -0.65 9.52
N LEU A 423 -21.99 -1.23 8.34
CA LEU A 423 -20.76 -1.93 8.00
C LEU A 423 -19.92 -1.04 7.08
N ASP A 424 -18.78 -0.55 7.60
CA ASP A 424 -17.87 0.34 6.88
C ASP A 424 -16.77 -0.45 6.17
N LEU A 425 -16.88 -0.51 4.84
CA LEU A 425 -15.93 -1.15 3.91
C LEU A 425 -15.14 -0.12 3.09
N ARG A 426 -15.18 1.17 3.44
CA ARG A 426 -14.38 2.20 2.75
C ARG A 426 -12.89 1.88 2.89
N ASN A 427 -12.17 1.96 1.78
CA ASN A 427 -10.76 1.60 1.67
C ASN A 427 -10.43 0.11 1.94
N ASN A 428 -11.44 -0.77 1.95
CA ASN A 428 -11.21 -2.21 2.09
C ASN A 428 -10.99 -2.85 0.72
N GLY A 429 -9.72 -3.14 0.39
CA GLY A 429 -9.30 -3.75 -0.87
C GLY A 429 -9.66 -5.24 -1.05
N GLY A 430 -10.42 -5.82 -0.13
CA GLY A 430 -10.90 -7.21 -0.20
C GLY A 430 -10.06 -8.20 0.59
N GLY A 431 -9.96 -9.44 0.10
CA GLY A 431 -9.28 -10.54 0.78
C GLY A 431 -9.85 -11.90 0.38
N SER A 432 -10.08 -12.78 1.34
CA SER A 432 -10.49 -14.16 1.08
C SER A 432 -11.92 -14.29 0.53
N LEU A 433 -12.05 -14.96 -0.63
CA LEU A 433 -13.34 -15.30 -1.25
C LEU A 433 -14.21 -16.17 -0.33
N LYS A 434 -13.61 -17.15 0.35
CA LYS A 434 -14.35 -17.98 1.31
C LYS A 434 -14.90 -17.14 2.46
N THR A 435 -14.10 -16.20 2.95
CA THR A 435 -14.46 -15.36 4.10
C THR A 435 -15.61 -14.42 3.79
N VAL A 436 -15.72 -13.90 2.56
CA VAL A 436 -16.89 -13.10 2.17
C VAL A 436 -18.17 -13.94 2.05
N VAL A 437 -18.10 -15.18 1.57
CA VAL A 437 -19.27 -16.07 1.52
C VAL A 437 -19.76 -16.38 2.93
N ASP A 438 -18.84 -16.74 3.84
CA ASP A 438 -19.15 -16.98 5.25
C ASP A 438 -19.74 -15.73 5.93
N MET A 439 -19.22 -14.54 5.59
CA MET A 439 -19.71 -13.26 6.13
C MET A 439 -21.08 -12.86 5.59
N ALA A 440 -21.39 -13.15 4.32
CA ALA A 440 -22.71 -12.88 3.75
C ALA A 440 -23.81 -13.65 4.49
N GLY A 441 -23.54 -14.91 4.88
CA GLY A 441 -24.44 -15.75 5.68
C GLY A 441 -24.81 -15.17 7.05
N LEU A 442 -24.03 -14.20 7.58
CA LEU A 442 -24.41 -13.50 8.82
C LEU A 442 -25.67 -12.64 8.65
N PHE A 443 -26.02 -12.27 7.41
CA PHE A 443 -27.06 -11.30 7.07
C PHE A 443 -28.21 -11.87 6.25
N ILE A 444 -28.00 -12.99 5.54
CA ILE A 444 -29.03 -13.68 4.74
C ILE A 444 -29.34 -15.05 5.35
N LYS A 445 -30.48 -15.63 4.99
CA LYS A 445 -30.92 -16.91 5.55
C LYS A 445 -30.27 -18.12 4.88
N GLU A 446 -30.29 -18.16 3.57
CA GLU A 446 -29.69 -19.21 2.74
C GLU A 446 -29.74 -18.67 1.30
N GLY A 447 -28.78 -19.03 0.46
CA GLY A 447 -28.83 -18.66 -0.95
C GLY A 447 -27.47 -18.31 -1.57
N PRO A 448 -27.45 -18.12 -2.90
CA PRO A 448 -26.24 -17.76 -3.62
C PRO A 448 -25.71 -16.39 -3.16
N VAL A 449 -24.38 -16.27 -3.05
CA VAL A 449 -23.69 -15.02 -2.72
C VAL A 449 -22.94 -14.49 -3.95
N VAL A 450 -22.28 -15.38 -4.67
CA VAL A 450 -21.44 -15.04 -5.83
C VAL A 450 -21.35 -16.21 -6.79
N GLN A 451 -21.25 -15.93 -8.08
CA GLN A 451 -20.94 -16.92 -9.11
C GLN A 451 -19.47 -16.77 -9.51
N VAL A 452 -18.74 -17.86 -9.71
CA VAL A 452 -17.36 -17.85 -10.22
C VAL A 452 -17.25 -18.69 -11.49
N ARG A 453 -16.40 -18.25 -12.42
CA ARG A 453 -16.08 -18.97 -13.66
C ARG A 453 -14.58 -19.23 -13.69
N THR A 454 -14.21 -20.48 -13.88
CA THR A 454 -12.85 -20.90 -14.23
C THR A 454 -12.80 -21.21 -15.73
N THR A 455 -11.66 -20.99 -16.37
CA THR A 455 -11.51 -21.26 -17.80
C THR A 455 -11.58 -22.75 -18.10
N GLY A 456 -12.41 -23.12 -19.09
CA GLY A 456 -12.64 -24.52 -19.47
C GLY A 456 -13.60 -25.28 -18.53
N GLU A 457 -14.07 -24.66 -17.44
CA GLU A 457 -14.98 -25.31 -16.49
C GLU A 457 -16.38 -24.67 -16.45
N PRO A 458 -17.41 -25.41 -16.02
CA PRO A 458 -18.72 -24.84 -15.74
C PRO A 458 -18.65 -23.75 -14.66
N LYS A 459 -19.59 -22.80 -14.69
CA LYS A 459 -19.72 -21.82 -13.59
C LYS A 459 -20.06 -22.54 -12.28
N GLU A 460 -19.48 -22.06 -11.20
CA GLU A 460 -19.76 -22.49 -9.83
C GLU A 460 -20.54 -21.39 -9.09
N ILE A 461 -21.47 -21.80 -8.23
CA ILE A 461 -22.26 -20.90 -7.40
C ILE A 461 -21.82 -21.11 -5.96
N LEU A 462 -21.22 -20.08 -5.36
CA LEU A 462 -20.89 -20.09 -3.95
C LEU A 462 -22.07 -19.51 -3.16
N ALA A 463 -22.60 -20.32 -2.26
CA ALA A 463 -23.82 -20.04 -1.51
C ALA A 463 -23.57 -20.20 -0.01
N ASP A 464 -24.32 -19.44 0.77
CA ASP A 464 -24.49 -19.74 2.19
C ASP A 464 -25.54 -20.84 2.35
N ASN A 465 -25.18 -21.84 3.15
CA ASN A 465 -26.01 -23.02 3.44
C ASN A 465 -26.44 -23.09 4.91
N ASP A 466 -25.97 -22.18 5.77
CA ASP A 466 -26.40 -22.10 7.17
C ASP A 466 -27.66 -21.25 7.30
N LYS A 467 -28.73 -21.83 7.86
CA LYS A 467 -30.01 -21.12 8.05
C LYS A 467 -29.98 -20.09 9.18
N SER A 468 -28.88 -20.02 9.92
CA SER A 468 -28.73 -19.13 11.06
C SER A 468 -28.39 -17.72 10.61
N ILE A 469 -29.25 -16.76 10.96
CA ILE A 469 -28.99 -15.34 10.72
C ILE A 469 -28.48 -14.72 12.01
N VAL A 470 -27.31 -14.09 11.97
CA VAL A 470 -26.74 -13.41 13.14
C VAL A 470 -27.37 -12.02 13.30
N TRP A 471 -27.58 -11.30 12.19
CA TRP A 471 -28.25 -10.00 12.14
C TRP A 471 -29.34 -9.95 11.06
N ASP A 472 -30.60 -9.80 11.46
CA ASP A 472 -31.77 -9.65 10.59
C ASP A 472 -32.38 -8.23 10.63
N GLY A 473 -31.77 -7.29 11.35
CA GLY A 473 -32.21 -5.90 11.42
C GLY A 473 -31.67 -5.01 10.28
N PRO A 474 -32.01 -3.70 10.29
CA PRO A 474 -31.52 -2.70 9.35
C PRO A 474 -30.00 -2.75 9.13
N LEU A 475 -29.56 -2.67 7.87
CA LEU A 475 -28.16 -2.73 7.46
C LEU A 475 -27.86 -1.67 6.40
N VAL A 476 -26.80 -0.91 6.61
CA VAL A 476 -26.19 -0.01 5.63
C VAL A 476 -24.74 -0.43 5.42
N ILE A 477 -24.28 -0.43 4.17
CA ILE A 477 -22.88 -0.68 3.84
C ILE A 477 -22.27 0.59 3.26
N LEU A 478 -21.18 1.06 3.87
CA LEU A 478 -20.39 2.19 3.35
C LEU A 478 -19.26 1.67 2.46
N VAL A 479 -19.14 2.23 1.27
CA VAL A 479 -18.09 1.88 0.28
C VAL A 479 -17.46 3.13 -0.31
N ASN A 480 -16.30 2.99 -0.96
CA ASN A 480 -15.74 4.02 -1.81
C ASN A 480 -15.00 3.44 -3.03
N GLU A 481 -14.39 4.30 -3.86
CA GLU A 481 -13.59 3.88 -5.03
C GLU A 481 -12.42 2.93 -4.68
N LEU A 482 -12.04 2.83 -3.40
CA LEU A 482 -11.00 1.91 -2.90
C LEU A 482 -11.56 0.61 -2.29
N SER A 483 -12.88 0.45 -2.21
CA SER A 483 -13.52 -0.81 -1.85
C SER A 483 -13.40 -1.76 -3.04
N ALA A 484 -12.78 -2.93 -2.86
CA ALA A 484 -12.50 -3.85 -3.97
C ALA A 484 -12.77 -5.32 -3.63
N SER A 485 -12.92 -6.17 -4.66
CA SER A 485 -12.94 -7.63 -4.56
C SER A 485 -13.99 -8.15 -3.57
N ALA A 486 -13.60 -8.78 -2.46
CA ALA A 486 -14.52 -9.29 -1.43
C ALA A 486 -15.47 -8.21 -0.89
N SER A 487 -15.05 -6.95 -0.79
CA SER A 487 -15.94 -5.84 -0.40
C SER A 487 -17.06 -5.64 -1.42
N GLU A 488 -16.73 -5.75 -2.71
CA GLU A 488 -17.67 -5.60 -3.82
C GLU A 488 -18.61 -6.80 -3.90
N ILE A 489 -18.12 -8.01 -3.65
CA ILE A 489 -18.96 -9.22 -3.56
C ILE A 489 -20.01 -9.05 -2.46
N LEU A 490 -19.59 -8.64 -1.25
CA LEU A 490 -20.52 -8.45 -0.14
C LEU A 490 -21.54 -7.35 -0.43
N ALA A 491 -21.08 -6.18 -0.87
CA ALA A 491 -21.96 -5.06 -1.18
C ALA A 491 -22.94 -5.40 -2.31
N ALA A 492 -22.47 -6.04 -3.39
CA ALA A 492 -23.30 -6.45 -4.51
C ALA A 492 -24.34 -7.49 -4.10
N ALA A 493 -23.96 -8.52 -3.33
CA ALA A 493 -24.89 -9.51 -2.84
C ALA A 493 -25.97 -8.85 -1.96
N MET A 494 -25.57 -8.06 -0.96
CA MET A 494 -26.52 -7.38 -0.07
C MET A 494 -27.44 -6.39 -0.81
N GLN A 495 -26.94 -5.75 -1.87
CA GLN A 495 -27.75 -4.88 -2.75
C GLN A 495 -28.72 -5.71 -3.61
N ASP A 496 -28.26 -6.80 -4.24
CA ASP A 496 -29.08 -7.66 -5.10
C ASP A 496 -30.25 -8.29 -4.32
N TYR A 497 -30.00 -8.69 -3.07
CA TYR A 497 -31.03 -9.16 -2.14
C TYR A 497 -31.94 -8.05 -1.60
N LYS A 498 -31.66 -6.77 -1.86
CA LYS A 498 -32.23 -5.62 -1.12
C LYS A 498 -32.10 -5.76 0.41
N ARG A 499 -31.03 -6.43 0.86
CA ARG A 499 -30.72 -6.68 2.28
C ARG A 499 -30.05 -5.47 2.95
N ALA A 500 -29.28 -4.70 2.20
CA ALA A 500 -28.65 -3.47 2.65
C ALA A 500 -28.85 -2.33 1.66
N ILE A 501 -28.75 -1.09 2.13
CA ILE A 501 -28.55 0.09 1.28
C ILE A 501 -27.04 0.37 1.23
N VAL A 502 -26.49 0.50 0.03
CA VAL A 502 -25.08 0.83 -0.22
C VAL A 502 -24.95 2.34 -0.42
N ILE A 503 -24.10 2.99 0.38
CA ILE A 503 -23.84 4.43 0.33
C ILE A 503 -22.35 4.65 0.11
N GLY A 504 -21.97 5.52 -0.82
CA GLY A 504 -20.55 5.73 -1.12
C GLY A 504 -20.31 6.50 -2.41
N SER A 505 -19.09 6.38 -2.94
CA SER A 505 -18.71 6.94 -4.24
C SER A 505 -19.65 6.42 -5.35
N LYS A 506 -19.55 7.03 -6.54
CA LYS A 506 -20.36 6.64 -7.71
C LYS A 506 -20.31 5.14 -7.98
N GLN A 507 -19.13 4.54 -7.83
CA GLN A 507 -18.93 3.10 -7.87
C GLN A 507 -17.75 2.71 -6.98
N THR A 508 -17.56 1.41 -6.79
CA THR A 508 -16.38 0.83 -6.14
C THR A 508 -15.26 0.61 -7.16
N TYR A 509 -14.14 0.02 -6.70
CA TYR A 509 -12.91 -0.12 -7.48
C TYR A 509 -13.10 -0.80 -8.85
N GLY A 510 -13.95 -1.83 -8.92
CA GLY A 510 -14.23 -2.57 -10.14
C GLY A 510 -13.43 -3.85 -10.30
N LYS A 511 -12.98 -4.48 -9.21
CA LYS A 511 -12.26 -5.74 -9.30
C LYS A 511 -13.26 -6.88 -9.43
N GLY A 512 -13.13 -7.70 -10.46
CA GLY A 512 -14.01 -8.83 -10.78
C GLY A 512 -13.29 -10.17 -10.92
N THR A 513 -12.03 -10.24 -10.50
CA THR A 513 -11.14 -11.41 -10.65
C THR A 513 -10.73 -12.00 -9.31
N VAL A 514 -10.45 -13.30 -9.32
CA VAL A 514 -9.93 -14.07 -8.18
C VAL A 514 -8.53 -14.54 -8.53
N GLN A 515 -7.59 -14.32 -7.61
CA GLN A 515 -6.22 -14.78 -7.72
C GLN A 515 -5.94 -15.90 -6.75
N ASN A 516 -5.15 -16.87 -7.20
CA ASN A 516 -4.53 -17.89 -6.36
C ASN A 516 -3.03 -17.63 -6.25
N VAL A 517 -2.46 -17.99 -5.09
CA VAL A 517 -1.02 -17.92 -4.85
C VAL A 517 -0.44 -19.33 -4.89
N LEU A 518 0.42 -19.60 -5.86
CA LEU A 518 1.11 -20.86 -6.04
C LEU A 518 2.57 -20.73 -5.60
N ASP A 519 2.95 -21.51 -4.59
CA ASP A 519 4.33 -21.68 -4.18
C ASP A 519 5.10 -22.48 -5.25
N LEU A 520 6.01 -21.79 -5.95
CA LEU A 520 6.73 -22.34 -7.11
C LEU A 520 7.71 -23.45 -6.69
N ASN A 521 8.13 -23.48 -5.42
CA ASN A 521 8.98 -24.56 -4.91
C ASN A 521 8.29 -25.93 -4.97
N ARG A 522 6.95 -25.97 -4.93
CA ARG A 522 6.17 -27.22 -5.01
C ARG A 522 6.17 -27.84 -6.41
N MET A 523 6.55 -27.08 -7.42
CA MET A 523 6.59 -27.53 -8.81
C MET A 523 7.88 -28.26 -9.16
N VAL A 524 8.93 -28.09 -8.36
CA VAL A 524 10.26 -28.65 -8.60
C VAL A 524 10.57 -29.72 -7.56
N ARG A 525 10.72 -30.97 -8.00
CA ARG A 525 11.18 -32.05 -7.11
C ARG A 525 12.67 -31.88 -6.82
N ASN A 526 13.04 -31.96 -5.54
CA ASN A 526 14.44 -31.83 -5.07
C ASN A 526 15.12 -30.54 -5.55
N ASN A 527 14.46 -29.40 -5.39
CA ASN A 527 14.98 -28.10 -5.79
C ASN A 527 16.32 -27.78 -5.09
N THR A 528 17.40 -27.64 -5.87
CA THR A 528 18.73 -27.21 -5.41
C THR A 528 19.04 -25.75 -5.75
N ASN A 529 18.15 -25.07 -6.49
CA ASN A 529 18.37 -23.72 -7.01
C ASN A 529 17.94 -22.63 -6.02
N GLY A 530 17.73 -22.99 -4.75
CA GLY A 530 17.24 -22.10 -3.69
C GLY A 530 15.73 -21.84 -3.78
N ASP A 531 15.24 -20.90 -2.99
CA ASP A 531 13.82 -20.56 -2.94
C ASP A 531 13.36 -19.84 -4.22
N MET A 532 12.32 -20.38 -4.88
CA MET A 532 11.74 -19.83 -6.12
C MET A 532 10.69 -18.74 -5.86
N GLY A 533 10.24 -18.55 -4.62
CA GLY A 533 9.12 -17.64 -4.31
C GLY A 533 7.76 -18.20 -4.74
N ALA A 534 6.82 -17.32 -5.03
CA ALA A 534 5.45 -17.70 -5.37
C ALA A 534 4.88 -16.85 -6.51
N LEU A 535 4.00 -17.44 -7.31
CA LEU A 535 3.25 -16.72 -8.35
C LEU A 535 1.81 -16.52 -7.88
N LYS A 536 1.37 -15.26 -7.83
CA LYS A 536 -0.04 -14.89 -7.71
C LYS A 536 -0.58 -14.66 -9.10
N PHE A 537 -1.64 -15.33 -9.50
CA PHE A 537 -2.18 -15.21 -10.86
C PHE A 537 -3.70 -15.38 -10.86
N THR A 538 -4.36 -14.76 -11.84
CA THR A 538 -5.83 -14.83 -11.95
C THR A 538 -6.26 -16.20 -12.45
N THR A 539 -7.11 -16.87 -11.69
CA THR A 539 -7.63 -18.21 -11.99
C THR A 539 -9.12 -18.19 -12.31
N GLN A 540 -9.85 -17.21 -11.79
CA GLN A 540 -11.29 -17.12 -11.95
C GLN A 540 -11.75 -15.68 -12.14
N LYS A 541 -12.94 -15.54 -12.73
CA LYS A 541 -13.70 -14.30 -12.73
C LYS A 541 -14.99 -14.50 -11.94
N PHE A 542 -15.38 -13.50 -11.15
CA PHE A 542 -16.59 -13.55 -10.34
C PHE A 542 -17.68 -12.60 -10.85
N TYR A 543 -18.91 -12.99 -10.56
CA TYR A 543 -20.13 -12.35 -11.03
C TYR A 543 -21.14 -12.28 -9.90
N ARG A 544 -21.95 -11.24 -9.96
CA ARG A 544 -23.11 -11.03 -9.11
C ARG A 544 -24.13 -12.15 -9.30
N ILE A 545 -25.03 -12.30 -8.34
CA ILE A 545 -26.15 -13.26 -8.43
C ILE A 545 -27.14 -12.88 -9.54
N ASN A 546 -27.23 -11.59 -9.89
CA ASN A 546 -27.98 -11.10 -11.04
C ASN A 546 -27.29 -11.35 -12.41
N GLY A 547 -26.08 -11.94 -12.41
CA GLY A 547 -25.31 -12.31 -13.60
C GLY A 547 -24.29 -11.28 -14.07
N GLY A 548 -24.38 -10.00 -13.69
CA GLY A 548 -23.40 -8.98 -14.08
C GLY A 548 -22.05 -9.14 -13.35
N SER A 549 -20.94 -8.81 -14.01
CA SER A 549 -19.64 -8.74 -13.33
C SER A 549 -19.41 -7.38 -12.66
N THR A 550 -18.58 -7.34 -11.62
CA THR A 550 -18.02 -6.11 -11.04
C THR A 550 -16.77 -5.63 -11.80
N GLN A 551 -16.19 -6.44 -12.69
CA GLN A 551 -14.96 -6.09 -13.42
C GLN A 551 -15.12 -4.73 -14.15
N LEU A 552 -14.21 -3.78 -13.94
CA LEU A 552 -14.22 -2.39 -14.43
C LEU A 552 -15.33 -1.47 -13.85
N GLU A 553 -16.54 -2.00 -13.67
CA GLU A 553 -17.76 -1.24 -13.31
C GLU A 553 -17.98 -1.08 -11.80
N GLY A 554 -17.48 -2.03 -11.00
CA GLY A 554 -17.71 -2.12 -9.56
C GLY A 554 -19.17 -2.31 -9.18
N VAL A 555 -19.49 -1.93 -7.95
CA VAL A 555 -20.83 -1.85 -7.37
C VAL A 555 -21.24 -0.37 -7.36
N LYS A 556 -22.34 -0.06 -8.03
CA LYS A 556 -22.92 1.28 -8.04
C LYS A 556 -23.67 1.50 -6.73
N SER A 557 -23.33 2.56 -6.01
CA SER A 557 -23.99 2.89 -4.74
C SER A 557 -25.46 3.25 -4.96
N ASP A 558 -26.34 2.82 -4.05
CA ASP A 558 -27.76 3.21 -4.07
C ASP A 558 -27.92 4.72 -3.83
N VAL A 559 -27.09 5.25 -2.92
CA VAL A 559 -26.93 6.67 -2.61
C VAL A 559 -25.49 7.08 -2.94
N ILE A 560 -25.33 7.92 -3.96
CA ILE A 560 -24.03 8.42 -4.41
C ILE A 560 -23.69 9.66 -3.60
N VAL A 561 -22.51 9.68 -2.99
CA VAL A 561 -21.94 10.81 -2.27
C VAL A 561 -20.58 11.18 -2.87
N PRO A 562 -20.30 12.47 -3.13
CA PRO A 562 -18.99 12.88 -3.60
C PRO A 562 -17.97 12.70 -2.49
N ASP A 563 -16.80 12.21 -2.82
CA ASP A 563 -15.63 12.14 -1.95
C ASP A 563 -14.38 12.75 -2.61
N ARG A 564 -13.24 12.68 -1.92
CA ARG A 564 -11.95 13.19 -2.39
C ARG A 564 -11.45 12.51 -3.67
N TYR A 565 -11.89 11.30 -3.95
CA TYR A 565 -11.47 10.48 -5.10
C TYR A 565 -12.41 10.61 -6.32
N SER A 566 -13.55 11.30 -6.19
CA SER A 566 -14.57 11.44 -7.25
C SER A 566 -14.08 11.83 -8.64
N TYR A 567 -12.93 12.51 -8.74
CA TYR A 567 -12.35 12.98 -10.00
C TYR A 567 -10.90 12.53 -10.23
N ILE A 568 -10.47 11.53 -9.46
CA ILE A 568 -9.16 10.91 -9.55
C ILE A 568 -9.36 9.62 -10.34
N ASP A 569 -8.58 9.41 -11.40
CA ASP A 569 -8.53 8.14 -12.12
C ASP A 569 -7.97 7.08 -11.16
N ILE A 570 -8.86 6.25 -10.65
CA ILE A 570 -8.61 5.21 -9.67
C ILE A 570 -9.67 4.13 -9.84
N GLY A 571 -9.21 2.89 -9.94
CA GLY A 571 -10.05 1.73 -10.18
C GLY A 571 -9.38 0.74 -11.11
N GLU A 572 -10.03 -0.41 -11.28
CA GLU A 572 -9.59 -1.48 -12.17
C GLU A 572 -9.52 -1.01 -13.63
N ARG A 573 -10.47 -0.16 -14.04
CA ARG A 573 -10.58 0.42 -15.38
C ARG A 573 -9.42 1.34 -15.77
N ASP A 574 -8.68 1.84 -14.79
CA ASP A 574 -7.55 2.75 -14.96
C ASP A 574 -6.20 2.00 -14.84
N GLN A 575 -6.23 0.68 -14.63
CA GLN A 575 -5.03 -0.16 -14.67
C GLN A 575 -4.64 -0.48 -16.11
N GLU A 576 -3.38 -0.88 -16.31
CA GLU A 576 -2.93 -1.46 -17.57
C GLU A 576 -3.40 -2.93 -17.68
N ASN A 577 -3.76 -3.36 -18.89
CA ASN A 577 -4.19 -4.73 -19.19
C ASN A 577 -5.34 -5.33 -18.33
N PRO A 578 -6.38 -4.60 -17.91
CA PRO A 578 -7.44 -5.19 -17.10
C PRO A 578 -8.31 -6.10 -17.95
N LEU A 579 -8.82 -7.20 -17.36
CA LEU A 579 -9.77 -8.07 -18.06
C LEU A 579 -11.06 -7.29 -18.41
N PRO A 580 -11.68 -7.54 -19.58
CA PRO A 580 -12.87 -6.84 -20.01
C PRO A 580 -14.08 -7.16 -19.13
N TRP A 581 -15.10 -6.30 -19.09
CA TRP A 581 -16.39 -6.62 -18.46
C TRP A 581 -17.19 -7.63 -19.31
N ASP A 582 -17.88 -8.57 -18.67
CA ASP A 582 -18.87 -9.45 -19.30
C ASP A 582 -20.00 -9.82 -18.32
N GLN A 583 -21.02 -10.53 -18.82
CA GLN A 583 -22.20 -10.96 -18.07
C GLN A 583 -22.48 -12.44 -18.33
N ILE A 584 -22.95 -13.14 -17.29
CA ILE A 584 -23.43 -14.52 -17.37
C ILE A 584 -24.90 -14.60 -16.97
N GLU A 585 -25.49 -15.79 -17.11
CA GLU A 585 -26.86 -16.05 -16.66
C GLU A 585 -27.00 -15.84 -15.15
N ALA A 586 -28.07 -15.14 -14.74
CA ALA A 586 -28.43 -14.92 -13.36
C ALA A 586 -28.80 -16.24 -12.65
N VAL A 587 -28.65 -16.26 -11.33
CA VAL A 587 -29.17 -17.35 -10.48
C VAL A 587 -30.52 -16.97 -9.90
N ASN A 588 -31.31 -17.97 -9.52
CA ASN A 588 -32.56 -17.74 -8.80
C ASN A 588 -32.26 -17.45 -7.32
N TYR A 589 -32.85 -16.38 -6.79
CA TYR A 589 -32.76 -16.01 -5.38
C TYR A 589 -34.02 -15.23 -4.97
N ASP A 590 -34.34 -15.26 -3.68
CA ASP A 590 -35.48 -14.55 -3.11
C ASP A 590 -35.05 -13.20 -2.51
N LEU A 591 -35.81 -12.14 -2.78
CA LEU A 591 -35.55 -10.82 -2.21
C LEU A 591 -35.82 -10.79 -0.71
N TRP A 592 -35.05 -9.97 0.01
CA TRP A 592 -35.28 -9.69 1.42
C TRP A 592 -36.60 -8.92 1.61
N SER A 593 -37.58 -9.58 2.24
CA SER A 593 -38.96 -9.07 2.32
C SER A 593 -39.26 -8.19 3.55
N ASN A 594 -38.28 -7.93 4.43
CA ASN A 594 -38.57 -7.29 5.71
C ASN A 594 -38.65 -5.76 5.64
N TYR A 595 -38.12 -5.11 4.59
CA TYR A 595 -38.26 -3.67 4.38
C TYR A 595 -39.46 -3.37 3.50
N PHE A 596 -40.28 -2.37 3.87
CA PHE A 596 -41.39 -1.90 3.05
C PHE A 596 -41.21 -0.50 2.48
N ASP A 597 -40.16 0.22 2.90
CA ASP A 597 -39.87 1.59 2.46
C ASP A 597 -38.46 1.77 1.87
N TYR A 598 -37.82 0.68 1.42
CA TYR A 598 -36.46 0.66 0.88
C TYR A 598 -36.19 1.77 -0.16
N ASP A 599 -36.98 1.82 -1.24
CA ASP A 599 -36.79 2.79 -2.32
C ASP A 599 -37.12 4.24 -1.87
N THR A 600 -38.07 4.40 -0.94
CA THR A 600 -38.42 5.71 -0.36
C THR A 600 -37.28 6.24 0.51
N THR A 601 -36.63 5.36 1.28
CA THR A 601 -35.48 5.73 2.12
C THR A 601 -34.28 6.16 1.28
N ILE A 602 -34.01 5.48 0.16
CA ILE A 602 -32.97 5.90 -0.79
C ILE A 602 -33.27 7.31 -1.33
N GLN A 603 -34.53 7.59 -1.70
CA GLN A 603 -34.92 8.89 -2.23
C GLN A 603 -34.73 10.02 -1.21
N LYS A 604 -35.15 9.82 0.05
CA LYS A 604 -34.91 10.79 1.13
C LYS A 604 -33.43 11.05 1.38
N SER A 605 -32.62 9.99 1.30
CA SER A 605 -31.17 10.10 1.45
C SER A 605 -30.57 10.96 0.36
N LYS A 606 -30.92 10.73 -0.91
CA LYS A 606 -30.50 11.55 -2.05
C LYS A 606 -30.85 13.03 -1.86
N GLU A 607 -32.08 13.32 -1.42
CA GLU A 607 -32.52 14.70 -1.13
C GLU A 607 -31.66 15.37 -0.04
N ARG A 608 -31.34 14.64 1.04
CA ARG A 608 -30.42 15.15 2.08
C ARG A 608 -29.03 15.42 1.51
N MET A 609 -28.47 14.48 0.75
CA MET A 609 -27.13 14.60 0.18
C MET A 609 -27.02 15.76 -0.81
N ASP A 610 -28.01 15.95 -1.68
CA ASP A 610 -28.07 17.07 -2.64
C ASP A 610 -28.19 18.44 -1.93
N SER A 611 -28.84 18.46 -0.77
CA SER A 611 -28.99 19.68 0.02
C SER A 611 -27.76 20.03 0.88
N SER A 612 -26.90 19.06 1.19
CA SER A 612 -25.77 19.20 2.12
C SER A 612 -24.72 20.22 1.64
N GLU A 613 -24.47 21.25 2.45
CA GLU A 613 -23.40 22.22 2.20
C GLU A 613 -22.01 21.59 2.35
N GLN A 614 -21.85 20.67 3.30
CA GLN A 614 -20.60 19.96 3.51
C GLN A 614 -20.21 19.13 2.29
N LEU A 615 -21.16 18.39 1.69
CA LEU A 615 -20.89 17.59 0.50
C LEU A 615 -20.60 18.44 -0.74
N LYS A 616 -21.26 19.60 -0.89
CA LYS A 616 -20.93 20.57 -1.94
C LYS A 616 -19.49 21.10 -1.79
N LEU A 617 -19.05 21.32 -0.55
CA LEU A 617 -17.69 21.75 -0.27
C LEU A 617 -16.68 20.63 -0.52
N ILE A 618 -17.01 19.38 -0.20
CA ILE A 618 -16.18 18.20 -0.51
C ILE A 618 -16.03 18.03 -2.02
N ASP A 619 -17.11 18.12 -2.79
CA ASP A 619 -17.09 18.02 -4.25
C ASP A 619 -16.22 19.12 -4.88
N ALA A 620 -16.36 20.36 -4.40
CA ALA A 620 -15.52 21.48 -4.83
C ALA A 620 -14.04 21.26 -4.50
N ASN A 621 -13.75 20.71 -3.32
CA ASN A 621 -12.38 20.35 -2.91
C ASN A 621 -11.79 19.27 -3.83
N ALA A 622 -12.56 18.21 -4.13
CA ALA A 622 -12.12 17.13 -5.01
C ALA A 622 -11.81 17.64 -6.43
N LYS A 623 -12.63 18.56 -6.97
CA LYS A 623 -12.35 19.24 -8.26
C LYS A 623 -11.07 20.05 -8.21
N TRP A 624 -10.85 20.82 -7.15
CA TRP A 624 -9.63 21.60 -6.99
C TRP A 624 -8.39 20.69 -6.87
N ILE A 625 -8.45 19.62 -6.06
CA ILE A 625 -7.37 18.62 -5.96
C ILE A 625 -7.03 18.04 -7.33
N LYS A 626 -8.03 17.72 -8.16
CA LYS A 626 -7.79 17.27 -9.54
C LYS A 626 -6.98 18.30 -10.33
N THR A 627 -7.34 19.58 -10.28
CA THR A 627 -6.60 20.63 -11.00
C THR A 627 -5.15 20.77 -10.54
N ILE A 628 -4.88 20.57 -9.25
CA ILE A 628 -3.52 20.58 -8.72
C ILE A 628 -2.75 19.32 -9.14
N ARG A 629 -3.39 18.15 -9.12
CA ARG A 629 -2.78 16.87 -9.48
C ARG A 629 -2.45 16.77 -10.97
N ASP A 630 -3.31 17.32 -11.83
CA ASP A 630 -3.13 17.31 -13.28
C ASP A 630 -2.06 18.34 -13.73
N GLN A 631 -1.50 19.13 -12.80
CA GLN A 631 -0.43 20.09 -13.09
C GLN A 631 0.91 19.36 -13.24
N ASN A 632 1.44 19.37 -14.46
CA ASN A 632 2.75 18.82 -14.77
C ASN A 632 3.83 19.86 -15.10
N GLU A 633 3.47 21.14 -15.24
CA GLU A 633 4.41 22.22 -15.61
C GLU A 633 4.70 23.14 -14.42
N PHE A 634 5.99 23.38 -14.16
CA PHE A 634 6.48 24.12 -13.01
C PHE A 634 7.56 25.13 -13.41
N SER A 635 7.38 26.39 -12.99
CA SER A 635 8.42 27.40 -13.10
C SER A 635 9.51 27.15 -12.04
N LEU A 636 10.77 27.28 -12.47
CA LEU A 636 11.97 27.24 -11.62
C LEU A 636 12.45 28.64 -11.21
N LYS A 637 11.66 29.68 -11.51
CA LYS A 637 11.84 31.01 -10.95
C LYS A 637 11.13 31.10 -9.61
N TYR A 638 11.84 31.48 -8.56
CA TYR A 638 11.31 31.48 -7.19
C TYR A 638 10.05 32.31 -7.02
N ASP A 639 9.99 33.52 -7.59
CA ASP A 639 8.81 34.40 -7.45
C ASP A 639 7.55 33.77 -8.05
N GLU A 640 7.68 33.11 -9.21
CA GLU A 640 6.55 32.44 -9.88
C GLU A 640 6.16 31.15 -9.13
N TYR A 641 7.16 30.41 -8.63
CA TYR A 641 6.95 29.24 -7.78
C TYR A 641 6.19 29.61 -6.49
N LYS A 642 6.66 30.63 -5.77
CA LYS A 642 6.05 31.15 -4.54
C LYS A 642 4.64 31.66 -4.80
N ALA A 643 4.43 32.50 -5.83
CA ALA A 643 3.11 33.04 -6.13
C ALA A 643 2.06 31.95 -6.38
N ARG A 644 2.45 30.83 -7.01
CA ARG A 644 1.57 29.67 -7.18
C ARG A 644 1.28 28.97 -5.85
N LEU A 645 2.27 28.80 -4.97
CA LEU A 645 2.03 28.23 -3.64
C LEU A 645 1.09 29.12 -2.82
N ASP A 646 1.30 30.44 -2.84
CA ASP A 646 0.43 31.41 -2.16
C ASP A 646 -1.03 31.28 -2.66
N LEU A 647 -1.24 31.14 -3.98
CA LEU A 647 -2.57 30.90 -4.57
C LEU A 647 -3.19 29.58 -4.11
N ASN A 648 -2.39 28.51 -4.04
CA ASN A 648 -2.85 27.20 -3.56
C ASN A 648 -3.21 27.26 -2.07
N GLU A 649 -2.44 27.98 -1.26
CA GLU A 649 -2.73 28.17 0.17
C GLU A 649 -4.00 29.02 0.38
N GLU A 650 -4.20 30.05 -0.43
CA GLU A 650 -5.42 30.87 -0.41
C GLU A 650 -6.67 30.04 -0.73
N GLU A 651 -6.63 29.21 -1.77
CA GLU A 651 -7.75 28.32 -2.10
C GLU A 651 -7.91 27.20 -1.05
N ALA A 652 -6.82 26.70 -0.46
CA ALA A 652 -6.87 25.72 0.64
C ALA A 652 -7.68 26.24 1.84
N LYS A 653 -7.53 27.53 2.18
CA LYS A 653 -8.27 28.18 3.29
C LYS A 653 -9.78 28.11 3.13
N ARG A 654 -10.29 28.10 1.88
CA ARG A 654 -11.72 27.90 1.61
C ARG A 654 -12.22 26.54 2.12
N PHE A 655 -11.35 25.53 2.11
CA PHE A 655 -11.66 24.16 2.46
C PHE A 655 -11.32 23.80 3.91
N GLU A 656 -10.65 24.67 4.68
CA GLU A 656 -10.43 24.47 6.13
C GLU A 656 -11.74 24.21 6.88
N LYS A 657 -12.84 24.84 6.43
CA LYS A 657 -14.20 24.63 6.95
C LYS A 657 -14.67 23.17 6.92
N LEU A 658 -14.11 22.33 6.03
CA LEU A 658 -14.42 20.90 6.02
C LEU A 658 -14.09 20.23 7.36
N SER A 659 -13.04 20.70 8.04
CA SER A 659 -12.58 20.15 9.31
C SER A 659 -13.39 20.60 10.53
N ASP A 660 -14.19 21.66 10.37
CA ASP A 660 -15.12 22.20 11.36
C ASP A 660 -16.40 21.38 11.46
N TYR A 661 -16.70 20.56 10.44
CA TYR A 661 -17.87 19.70 10.45
C TYR A 661 -17.79 18.71 11.61
N THR A 662 -18.78 18.77 12.49
CA THR A 662 -18.95 17.81 13.57
C THR A 662 -20.42 17.64 13.87
N THR A 663 -20.81 16.40 14.07
CA THR A 663 -22.13 16.04 14.56
C THR A 663 -22.18 16.16 16.09
N ASN A 664 -23.37 16.04 16.65
CA ASN A 664 -23.59 15.85 18.09
C ASN A 664 -23.59 14.36 18.49
N LEU A 665 -23.16 13.47 17.60
CA LEU A 665 -23.14 12.03 17.84
C LEU A 665 -21.91 11.64 18.66
N THR A 666 -22.13 10.79 19.65
CA THR A 666 -21.07 10.23 20.50
C THR A 666 -20.89 8.76 20.19
N PHE A 667 -19.66 8.40 19.84
CA PHE A 667 -19.24 7.02 19.56
C PHE A 667 -18.48 6.46 20.75
N GLU A 668 -18.86 5.26 21.18
CA GLU A 668 -18.33 4.61 22.38
C GLU A 668 -17.77 3.23 22.03
N SER A 669 -16.65 2.86 22.67
CA SER A 669 -16.09 1.50 22.58
C SER A 669 -16.95 0.55 23.42
N LEU A 670 -17.02 -0.71 23.01
CA LEU A 670 -17.74 -1.74 23.75
C LEU A 670 -17.02 -2.11 25.07
N PRO A 671 -17.74 -2.68 26.06
CA PRO A 671 -17.20 -2.96 27.39
C PRO A 671 -15.91 -3.78 27.40
N TYR A 672 -15.78 -4.77 26.51
CA TYR A 672 -14.56 -5.60 26.42
C TYR A 672 -13.33 -4.78 26.00
N GLU A 673 -13.52 -3.83 25.08
CA GLU A 673 -12.43 -3.00 24.55
C GLU A 673 -12.05 -1.90 25.54
N VAL A 674 -13.01 -1.35 26.28
CA VAL A 674 -12.74 -0.40 27.38
C VAL A 674 -11.76 -1.03 28.39
N ALA A 675 -11.96 -2.29 28.75
CA ALA A 675 -11.05 -3.01 29.65
C ALA A 675 -9.64 -3.23 29.07
N LEU A 676 -9.50 -3.29 27.74
CA LEU A 676 -8.20 -3.34 27.07
C LEU A 676 -7.53 -1.96 27.03
N MET A 677 -8.30 -0.91 26.73
CA MET A 677 -7.85 0.48 26.70
C MET A 677 -7.36 1.00 28.06
N GLU A 678 -7.85 0.43 29.17
CA GLU A 678 -7.31 0.72 30.51
C GLU A 678 -5.88 0.23 30.70
N LYS A 679 -5.47 -0.80 29.96
CA LYS A 679 -4.15 -1.43 30.04
C LYS A 679 -3.20 -0.95 28.93
N ASP A 680 -3.74 -0.45 27.83
CA ASP A 680 -3.00 0.03 26.67
C ASP A 680 -3.38 1.48 26.32
N SER A 681 -2.48 2.41 26.66
CA SER A 681 -2.63 3.84 26.40
C SER A 681 -2.59 4.19 24.90
N VAL A 682 -1.87 3.40 24.09
CA VAL A 682 -1.78 3.58 22.63
C VAL A 682 -3.11 3.18 22.00
N LEU A 683 -3.65 2.00 22.36
CA LEU A 683 -4.97 1.56 21.93
C LEU A 683 -6.04 2.59 22.30
N LYS A 684 -6.02 3.09 23.54
CA LYS A 684 -6.93 4.13 24.01
C LYS A 684 -6.90 5.38 23.14
N MET A 685 -5.71 5.90 22.85
CA MET A 685 -5.54 7.09 21.99
C MET A 685 -6.08 6.84 20.58
N LYS A 686 -5.79 5.67 20.00
CA LYS A 686 -6.28 5.29 18.67
C LYS A 686 -7.81 5.22 18.60
N ARG A 687 -8.47 4.62 19.60
CA ARG A 687 -9.94 4.55 19.67
C ARG A 687 -10.58 5.90 19.87
N GLN A 688 -10.02 6.74 20.73
CA GLN A 688 -10.50 8.12 20.91
C GLN A 688 -10.42 8.93 19.60
N ARG A 689 -9.31 8.82 18.86
CA ARG A 689 -9.17 9.47 17.54
C ARG A 689 -10.16 8.90 16.52
N TRP A 690 -10.36 7.58 16.50
CA TRP A 690 -11.34 6.96 15.62
C TRP A 690 -12.76 7.44 15.89
N HIS A 691 -13.19 7.49 17.15
CA HIS A 691 -14.51 8.01 17.53
C HIS A 691 -14.68 9.50 17.19
N GLN A 692 -13.65 10.32 17.39
CA GLN A 692 -13.65 11.72 16.97
C GLN A 692 -13.79 11.85 15.45
N ASN A 693 -13.14 10.97 14.68
CA ASN A 693 -13.29 10.97 13.23
C ASN A 693 -14.70 10.55 12.81
N LEU A 694 -15.30 9.55 13.46
CA LEU A 694 -16.68 9.14 13.21
C LEU A 694 -17.69 10.28 13.47
N SER A 695 -17.48 11.09 14.52
CA SER A 695 -18.36 12.23 14.79
C SER A 695 -18.20 13.37 13.78
N LYS A 696 -17.10 13.41 13.02
CA LYS A 696 -16.81 14.38 11.96
C LYS A 696 -17.12 13.86 10.55
N ASP A 697 -17.70 12.67 10.45
CA ASP A 697 -17.91 11.98 9.18
C ASP A 697 -19.36 12.14 8.70
N VAL A 698 -19.55 13.00 7.69
CA VAL A 698 -20.86 13.25 7.06
C VAL A 698 -21.46 11.99 6.44
N TYR A 699 -20.64 11.06 5.94
CA TYR A 699 -21.12 9.81 5.35
C TYR A 699 -21.61 8.85 6.43
N MET A 700 -20.92 8.82 7.58
CA MET A 700 -21.36 8.05 8.74
C MET A 700 -22.67 8.59 9.30
N GLU A 701 -22.82 9.91 9.41
CA GLU A 701 -24.09 10.52 9.81
C GLU A 701 -25.23 10.13 8.86
N GLU A 702 -24.98 10.19 7.55
CA GLU A 702 -26.00 9.80 6.59
C GLU A 702 -26.36 8.31 6.68
N ALA A 703 -25.37 7.43 6.87
CA ALA A 703 -25.65 6.01 7.11
C ALA A 703 -26.58 5.79 8.30
N LEU A 704 -26.37 6.54 9.39
CA LEU A 704 -27.23 6.50 10.57
C LEU A 704 -28.62 7.13 10.32
N ASN A 705 -28.71 8.16 9.47
CA ASN A 705 -30.00 8.71 9.02
C ASN A 705 -30.79 7.67 8.21
N VAL A 706 -30.12 6.97 7.29
CA VAL A 706 -30.71 5.90 6.47
C VAL A 706 -31.19 4.74 7.35
N LEU A 707 -30.39 4.30 8.31
CA LEU A 707 -30.81 3.28 9.28
C LEU A 707 -32.03 3.73 10.11
N ASN A 708 -32.10 5.01 10.46
CA ASN A 708 -33.23 5.54 11.21
C ASN A 708 -34.51 5.64 10.37
N ASP A 709 -34.38 5.95 9.07
CA ASP A 709 -35.48 6.02 8.11
C ASP A 709 -36.03 4.63 7.74
N LEU A 710 -35.17 3.62 7.63
CA LEU A 710 -35.55 2.25 7.25
C LEU A 710 -36.57 1.66 8.23
N LYS A 711 -37.72 1.23 7.69
CA LYS A 711 -38.78 0.57 8.48
C LYS A 711 -38.88 -0.90 8.14
N MET A 712 -38.96 -1.70 9.20
CA MET A 712 -39.08 -3.14 9.14
C MET A 712 -40.50 -3.61 9.47
N THR A 713 -40.99 -4.62 8.75
CA THR A 713 -42.12 -5.43 9.24
C THR A 713 -41.60 -6.45 10.24
N TYR A 714 -41.95 -6.30 11.52
CA TYR A 714 -41.77 -7.41 12.46
C TYR A 714 -42.81 -8.49 12.13
N GLY A 715 -42.35 -9.63 11.61
CA GLY A 715 -43.20 -10.81 11.45
C GLY A 715 -43.82 -11.15 12.81
N ILE A 716 -45.15 -11.16 12.89
CA ILE A 716 -45.88 -11.51 14.10
C ILE A 716 -45.49 -12.95 14.47
N LYS A 717 -44.60 -13.14 15.45
CA LYS A 717 -44.37 -14.44 16.09
C LYS A 717 -45.59 -14.77 16.96
N THR A 718 -46.71 -15.10 16.33
CA THR A 718 -47.89 -15.62 17.02
C THR A 718 -47.53 -17.02 17.50
N LYS A 719 -46.97 -17.13 18.72
CA LYS A 719 -47.11 -18.36 19.51
C LYS A 719 -48.60 -18.47 19.84
N VAL A 720 -49.38 -19.05 18.93
CA VAL A 720 -50.72 -19.52 19.27
C VAL A 720 -50.51 -20.66 20.24
N ALA A 721 -50.81 -20.40 21.52
CA ALA A 721 -50.85 -21.44 22.53
C ALA A 721 -51.81 -22.53 22.04
N ALA A 722 -51.30 -23.73 21.80
CA ALA A 722 -52.14 -24.89 21.59
C ALA A 722 -52.89 -25.15 22.89
N VAL A 723 -54.17 -24.77 22.92
CA VAL A 723 -55.12 -25.25 23.90
C VAL A 723 -55.28 -26.74 23.65
N LYS A 724 -54.84 -27.56 24.60
CA LYS A 724 -55.22 -28.97 24.65
C LYS A 724 -56.67 -29.04 25.08
N ASP A 725 -57.51 -29.59 24.22
CA ASP A 725 -58.73 -30.29 24.63
C ASP A 725 -58.41 -31.77 24.93
#